data_AF-A0A9Q8PDG1-F1
#
_entry.id   AF-A0A9Q8PDG1-F1
#
_cell.length_a   1.000
_cell.length_b   1.000
_cell.length_c   1.000
_cell.angle_alpha   90.00
_cell.angle_beta   90.00
_cell.angle_gamma   90.00
#
_symmetry.space_group_name_H-M   'P 1'
#
loop_
_entity.id
_entity.type
_entity.pdbx_description
1 polymer ?
#
loop_
_entity_poly.entity_id
_entity_poly.type
_entity_poly.pdbx_seq_one_letter_code
_entity_poly.pdbx_strand_id
1 'polypeptide(L)'
;MTKPTAVLSCIFSILTAFQCNASILTRAALVPAANASLPTRWSYVGCYNDTQQVRTLQGGATTDKAMNGSTCAKYCNDKKFVYAGTEYSNECYCGNQLGAPSALQNDTKCSMSCAGNSSEACGGANFISIYYTNKPAPAGPVVNPGPANWTSYGCYTDGNPRSLANGVATPGGPSNMTVALCTATCGKAGYTLAGLEYAQECHCDNYLAASASQAVLADCNMPCNGNSSEFCGAGNRLNMYASGGTKPGFKPGASSSTRATSTAVSSSTAAATGASKSATSTVTSSSTTAATPSNGVDPAAIAPFKYAGCYTDTSSDGRSIANRQTDDPKMTVESCIKVCSSKGFTVAGVQYAQECYCDNFLRNSPTKAPDSDCSMNCVGSPGEKCGAGGRNSVYTNGTITNYQPPGPLTNLPGNWSYTGCIQDNVNNVRVFPYEMIFQKNNSNTYCLTLCQQYGYSAAATEYGEQCFCGDPQNVIDYGARTLANSSCNVRCTNDTAGSNGGEICGGQNALSYYQWKGEPLNSWNVATGNAAGAYQFLIGGVVIPLIVTPARNGKVTFVERFGTSQNASSTGAYELDLAQLNDFSKAWRTMHVKTDVFCAASLTIPDRAGRQIDVGGWSAPSTKGVRLYWPDGSPGVPGRWYPSAMILANGSILVVGGEEGSNGAPVPSLEILPSPSGQVLYADYLERTDPNNLYPFLTVLPSGRIFIQYYNEAKLLDPVSLQPVKTLPNAPGAVNNAASGRTYPFAGTMMILPQSPPYTDLEVLICGGSTAGAAVALDNCVSMKPDSPSANWTLERMPSKRVMPCMTALPDGTYLIVNGARQGGAGFGLATDPNLNAVLYDPTKPRGRRMTVMANTTIARLYHSESVLLDDGRVMITGSDPEDQKNPQEYRNEVFIPPYLMGNPARPAFNITNLDWSYGSSQTLSILSQGAGGAFRVSMMGAVSSTHGNSMGQRRFFLATSCSGSTCRVTAPPNANVCPPGWFQLFLLDGKGVPSKAIWGRVGGDPASLGNWPQNAGFTLPGMTAVSRLF
;
A
#
# COMPACT_ATOMS: atom_id res chain seq x y z
N MET A 1 67.32 48.48 -30.98
CA MET A 1 66.30 49.19 -31.79
C MET A 1 65.40 48.10 -32.39
N THR A 2 64.10 47.95 -32.20
CA THR A 2 62.99 48.65 -31.52
C THR A 2 61.86 47.60 -31.35
N LYS A 3 61.15 47.64 -30.20
CA LYS A 3 60.00 46.81 -29.74
C LYS A 3 58.67 47.14 -30.48
N PRO A 4 57.47 46.54 -30.15
CA PRO A 4 57.07 45.25 -29.53
C PRO A 4 55.94 44.52 -30.35
N THR A 5 55.31 43.35 -30.06
CA THR A 5 54.80 42.75 -28.81
C THR A 5 54.44 41.24 -28.97
N ALA A 6 54.89 40.45 -27.99
CA ALA A 6 54.51 39.14 -27.41
C ALA A 6 53.78 38.01 -28.18
N VAL A 7 54.33 36.81 -27.99
CA VAL A 7 54.17 35.50 -28.62
C VAL A 7 53.52 34.50 -27.64
N LEU A 8 52.73 33.53 -28.12
CA LEU A 8 52.72 32.17 -27.55
C LEU A 8 52.29 31.08 -28.55
N SER A 9 53.03 29.98 -28.51
CA SER A 9 52.79 28.61 -29.01
C SER A 9 53.10 28.23 -30.46
N CYS A 10 53.98 27.22 -30.54
CA CYS A 10 54.61 26.51 -31.64
C CYS A 10 54.42 25.01 -31.27
N ILE A 11 54.12 24.03 -32.13
CA ILE A 11 54.89 23.52 -33.28
C ILE A 11 53.95 22.63 -34.12
N PHE A 12 54.06 22.74 -35.45
CA PHE A 12 53.34 21.98 -36.48
C PHE A 12 54.36 21.37 -37.45
N SER A 13 54.28 20.05 -37.72
CA SER A 13 54.78 19.28 -38.89
C SER A 13 54.61 17.80 -38.50
N ILE A 14 53.86 16.91 -39.16
CA ILE A 14 53.81 16.51 -40.58
C ILE A 14 52.42 15.91 -40.85
N LEU A 15 51.75 16.34 -41.94
CA LEU A 15 50.49 15.78 -42.45
C LEU A 15 50.77 14.63 -43.44
N THR A 16 50.32 13.42 -43.14
CA THR A 16 49.28 12.66 -43.87
C THR A 16 49.25 11.18 -43.43
N ALA A 17 48.03 10.67 -43.31
CA ALA A 17 47.64 9.26 -43.21
C ALA A 17 48.02 8.50 -41.92
N PHE A 18 47.26 8.73 -40.84
CA PHE A 18 46.73 7.68 -39.95
C PHE A 18 45.63 8.33 -39.09
N GLN A 19 44.36 8.12 -39.45
CA GLN A 19 43.24 8.35 -38.54
C GLN A 19 43.34 7.29 -37.42
N CYS A 20 43.93 7.66 -36.29
CA CYS A 20 43.71 6.93 -35.06
C CYS A 20 42.41 7.48 -34.44
N ASN A 21 41.29 6.87 -34.81
CA ASN A 21 40.06 6.98 -34.03
C ASN A 21 40.39 6.47 -32.62
N ALA A 22 40.45 7.38 -31.64
CA ALA A 22 40.18 7.01 -30.27
C ALA A 22 38.68 6.70 -30.20
N SER A 23 38.33 5.48 -30.59
CA SER A 23 37.01 4.92 -30.36
C SER A 23 36.78 4.97 -28.86
N ILE A 24 35.83 5.79 -28.43
CA ILE A 24 35.10 5.53 -27.21
C ILE A 24 34.66 4.08 -27.33
N LEU A 25 35.25 3.16 -26.56
CA LEU A 25 34.67 1.83 -26.37
C LEU A 25 33.46 2.04 -25.46
N THR A 26 32.42 2.66 -26.03
CA THR A 26 31.05 2.41 -25.61
C THR A 26 30.91 0.91 -25.66
N ARG A 27 30.70 0.28 -24.50
CA ARG A 27 30.23 -1.09 -24.43
C ARG A 27 29.05 -1.14 -25.41
N ALA A 28 29.18 -1.94 -26.47
CA ALA A 28 28.13 -2.04 -27.47
C ALA A 28 26.83 -2.33 -26.73
N ALA A 29 25.78 -1.54 -26.99
CA ALA A 29 24.47 -1.82 -26.42
C ALA A 29 24.15 -3.29 -26.70
N LEU A 30 23.76 -4.04 -25.67
CA LEU A 30 23.37 -5.43 -25.85
C LEU A 30 22.22 -5.44 -26.86
N VAL A 31 22.41 -6.16 -27.94
CA VAL A 31 21.41 -6.29 -29.00
C VAL A 31 20.70 -7.64 -28.85
N PRO A 32 19.41 -7.71 -29.20
CA PRO A 32 18.70 -9.00 -29.26
C PRO A 32 19.36 -9.92 -30.31
N ALA A 33 19.08 -11.23 -30.24
CA ALA A 33 19.58 -12.18 -31.23
C ALA A 33 19.30 -11.69 -32.65
N ALA A 34 20.36 -11.62 -33.47
CA ALA A 34 20.23 -11.29 -34.87
C ALA A 34 19.34 -12.33 -35.58
N ASN A 35 18.45 -11.91 -36.48
CA ASN A 35 17.55 -12.83 -37.19
C ASN A 35 18.28 -13.98 -37.91
N ALA A 36 19.56 -13.80 -38.27
CA ALA A 36 20.40 -14.84 -38.87
C ALA A 36 20.81 -15.97 -37.91
N SER A 37 20.77 -15.75 -36.59
CA SER A 37 21.07 -16.77 -35.57
C SER A 37 19.82 -17.47 -35.03
N LEU A 38 18.62 -16.96 -35.32
CA LEU A 38 17.34 -17.56 -34.91
C LEU A 38 16.91 -18.71 -35.84
N PRO A 39 16.04 -19.64 -35.35
CA PRO A 39 15.43 -20.64 -36.23
C PRO A 39 14.68 -20.02 -37.42
N THR A 40 14.67 -20.70 -38.56
CA THR A 40 14.03 -20.19 -39.80
C THR A 40 12.60 -19.70 -39.54
N ARG A 41 12.33 -18.44 -39.94
CA ARG A 41 11.05 -17.71 -39.76
C ARG A 41 10.75 -17.18 -38.35
N TRP A 42 11.73 -17.15 -37.45
CA TRP A 42 11.65 -16.44 -36.19
C TRP A 42 12.33 -15.07 -36.31
N SER A 43 11.75 -14.06 -35.66
CA SER A 43 12.32 -12.71 -35.57
C SER A 43 12.11 -12.13 -34.18
N TYR A 44 13.03 -11.28 -33.76
CA TYR A 44 12.82 -10.45 -32.57
C TYR A 44 11.66 -9.47 -32.80
N VAL A 45 10.82 -9.30 -31.78
CA VAL A 45 9.62 -8.45 -31.82
C VAL A 45 9.80 -7.19 -30.98
N GLY A 46 10.43 -7.32 -29.81
CA GLY A 46 10.63 -6.21 -28.90
C GLY A 46 10.67 -6.63 -27.44
N CYS A 47 10.97 -5.67 -26.57
CA CYS A 47 10.91 -5.84 -25.13
C CYS A 47 9.50 -5.61 -24.59
N TYR A 48 8.99 -6.49 -23.72
CA TYR A 48 7.67 -6.36 -23.11
C TYR A 48 7.77 -6.39 -21.58
N ASN A 49 6.83 -5.76 -20.88
CA ASN A 49 6.70 -5.90 -19.43
C ASN A 49 6.22 -7.31 -19.07
N ASP A 50 6.90 -7.99 -18.16
CA ASP A 50 6.56 -9.35 -17.71
C ASP A 50 6.64 -9.41 -16.20
N THR A 51 5.52 -9.44 -15.48
CA THR A 51 5.55 -9.40 -14.00
C THR A 51 5.16 -10.75 -13.42
N GLN A 52 5.65 -11.07 -12.22
CA GLN A 52 5.29 -12.32 -11.53
C GLN A 52 3.78 -12.45 -11.25
N GLN A 53 3.02 -11.34 -11.22
CA GLN A 53 1.56 -11.33 -11.04
C GLN A 53 0.79 -11.54 -12.36
N VAL A 54 1.37 -11.12 -13.50
CA VAL A 54 0.78 -11.29 -14.83
C VAL A 54 1.88 -11.58 -15.85
N ARG A 55 1.98 -12.84 -16.25
CA ARG A 55 2.98 -13.32 -17.22
C ARG A 55 2.52 -13.08 -18.65
N THR A 56 3.43 -12.56 -19.48
CA THR A 56 3.29 -12.26 -20.90
C THR A 56 3.15 -13.55 -21.71
N LEU A 57 3.94 -14.57 -21.38
CA LEU A 57 3.88 -15.89 -22.02
C LEU A 57 3.58 -16.97 -20.98
N GLN A 58 2.45 -17.66 -21.13
CA GLN A 58 1.93 -18.62 -20.14
C GLN A 58 1.87 -20.06 -20.65
N GLY A 59 2.50 -20.37 -21.79
CA GLY A 59 2.40 -21.67 -22.46
C GLY A 59 3.39 -22.71 -21.94
N GLY A 60 4.69 -22.38 -21.93
CA GLY A 60 5.74 -23.29 -21.45
C GLY A 60 6.97 -22.54 -21.00
N ALA A 61 7.76 -23.11 -20.09
CA ALA A 61 8.96 -22.45 -19.56
C ALA A 61 10.13 -23.44 -19.38
N THR A 62 11.36 -22.93 -19.35
CA THR A 62 12.58 -23.68 -18.98
C THR A 62 13.71 -22.71 -18.58
N THR A 63 14.77 -23.22 -17.95
CA THR A 63 15.98 -22.45 -17.64
C THR A 63 17.21 -23.21 -18.12
N ASP A 64 18.21 -22.50 -18.67
CA ASP A 64 19.44 -23.11 -19.21
C ASP A 64 20.65 -22.21 -18.97
N LYS A 65 21.79 -22.78 -18.56
CA LYS A 65 23.04 -22.04 -18.37
C LYS A 65 23.64 -21.53 -19.69
N ALA A 66 23.22 -22.10 -20.82
CA ALA A 66 23.60 -21.66 -22.17
C ALA A 66 22.49 -20.84 -22.86
N MET A 67 21.53 -20.28 -22.12
CA MET A 67 20.38 -19.58 -22.69
C MET A 67 20.79 -18.37 -23.54
N ASN A 68 20.17 -18.25 -24.71
CA ASN A 68 20.12 -17.08 -25.57
C ASN A 68 18.80 -17.09 -26.39
N GLY A 69 18.54 -16.06 -27.18
CA GLY A 69 17.33 -15.94 -27.99
C GLY A 69 17.16 -17.08 -29.00
N SER A 70 18.25 -17.60 -29.56
CA SER A 70 18.21 -18.74 -30.49
C SER A 70 17.83 -20.05 -29.79
N THR A 71 18.45 -20.34 -28.63
CA THR A 71 18.12 -21.54 -27.86
C THR A 71 16.68 -21.49 -27.35
N CYS A 72 16.21 -20.33 -26.90
CA CYS A 72 14.83 -20.16 -26.44
C CYS A 72 13.81 -20.28 -27.59
N ALA A 73 14.04 -19.61 -28.72
CA ALA A 73 13.19 -19.72 -29.90
C ALA A 73 13.14 -21.17 -30.43
N LYS A 74 14.27 -21.89 -30.40
CA LYS A 74 14.30 -23.31 -30.77
C LYS A 74 13.45 -24.16 -29.83
N TYR A 75 13.61 -24.00 -28.52
CA TYR A 75 12.82 -24.72 -27.51
C TYR A 75 11.30 -24.51 -27.73
N CYS A 76 10.86 -23.26 -27.92
CA CYS A 76 9.46 -22.94 -28.14
C CYS A 76 8.93 -23.44 -29.50
N ASN A 77 9.76 -23.38 -30.55
CA ASN A 77 9.44 -23.92 -31.86
C ASN A 77 9.24 -25.44 -31.85
N ASP A 78 10.09 -26.17 -31.13
CA ASP A 78 9.98 -27.63 -31.00
C ASP A 78 8.68 -28.02 -30.27
N LYS A 79 8.24 -27.20 -29.32
CA LYS A 79 6.96 -27.30 -28.61
C LYS A 79 5.75 -26.69 -29.33
N LYS A 80 5.91 -26.30 -30.60
CA LYS A 80 4.85 -25.76 -31.47
C LYS A 80 4.24 -24.42 -31.00
N PHE A 81 4.94 -23.66 -30.17
CA PHE A 81 4.52 -22.31 -29.81
C PHE A 81 4.96 -21.28 -30.86
N VAL A 82 4.23 -20.16 -30.96
CA VAL A 82 4.56 -19.09 -31.92
C VAL A 82 5.27 -17.88 -31.32
N TYR A 83 5.27 -17.75 -30.00
CA TYR A 83 6.08 -16.78 -29.26
C TYR A 83 7.08 -17.51 -28.35
N ALA A 84 8.25 -16.91 -28.22
CA ALA A 84 9.30 -17.27 -27.29
C ALA A 84 9.76 -15.99 -26.58
N GLY A 85 10.22 -16.09 -25.35
CA GLY A 85 10.61 -14.95 -24.54
C GLY A 85 11.74 -15.30 -23.61
N THR A 86 12.85 -14.58 -23.71
CA THR A 86 13.98 -14.73 -22.76
C THR A 86 13.86 -13.70 -21.65
N GLU A 87 13.97 -14.13 -20.40
CA GLU A 87 13.96 -13.30 -19.21
C GLU A 87 15.13 -13.67 -18.29
N TYR A 88 15.53 -12.71 -17.45
CA TYR A 88 16.44 -12.92 -16.33
C TYR A 88 17.73 -13.70 -16.65
N SER A 89 18.33 -13.40 -17.81
CA SER A 89 19.59 -13.98 -18.33
C SER A 89 19.49 -15.44 -18.78
N ASN A 90 18.87 -16.33 -18.00
CA ASN A 90 18.89 -17.78 -18.22
C ASN A 90 17.51 -18.43 -18.37
N GLU A 91 16.42 -17.66 -18.36
CA GLU A 91 15.06 -18.17 -18.41
C GLU A 91 14.46 -18.02 -19.81
N CYS A 92 13.61 -18.99 -20.18
CA CYS A 92 12.89 -19.00 -21.44
C CYS A 92 11.44 -19.36 -21.22
N TYR A 93 10.54 -18.59 -21.83
CA TYR A 93 9.10 -18.75 -21.80
C TYR A 93 8.54 -18.85 -23.22
N CYS A 94 7.43 -19.56 -23.39
CA CYS A 94 6.77 -19.82 -24.66
C CYS A 94 5.28 -19.52 -24.56
N GLY A 95 4.65 -19.13 -25.67
CA GLY A 95 3.21 -18.93 -25.72
C GLY A 95 2.69 -18.84 -27.15
N ASN A 96 1.37 -18.87 -27.30
CA ASN A 96 0.71 -18.69 -28.59
C ASN A 96 0.07 -17.31 -28.75
N GLN A 97 0.05 -16.54 -27.67
CA GLN A 97 -0.51 -15.20 -27.54
C GLN A 97 0.28 -14.46 -26.45
N LEU A 98 0.31 -13.13 -26.51
CA LEU A 98 0.82 -12.30 -25.42
C LEU A 98 -0.35 -12.02 -24.45
N GLY A 99 -0.16 -12.24 -23.14
CA GLY A 99 -1.17 -11.96 -22.11
C GLY A 99 -1.48 -10.46 -21.98
N ALA A 100 -2.64 -10.07 -21.48
CA ALA A 100 -2.90 -8.67 -21.11
C ALA A 100 -2.59 -8.44 -19.62
N PRO A 101 -1.86 -7.37 -19.22
CA PRO A 101 -1.48 -6.21 -20.02
C PRO A 101 -0.01 -6.22 -20.46
N SER A 102 0.34 -7.04 -21.47
CA SER A 102 1.66 -6.95 -22.13
C SER A 102 1.70 -5.75 -23.07
N ALA A 103 2.50 -4.75 -22.71
CA ALA A 103 2.75 -3.54 -23.49
C ALA A 103 4.21 -3.53 -23.97
N LEU A 104 4.41 -3.19 -25.25
CA LEU A 104 5.73 -3.01 -25.83
C LEU A 104 6.48 -1.88 -25.10
N GLN A 105 7.72 -2.15 -24.73
CA GLN A 105 8.62 -1.27 -23.98
C GLN A 105 9.82 -0.90 -24.85
N ASN A 106 10.59 0.09 -24.38
CA ASN A 106 11.89 0.38 -24.98
C ASN A 106 12.84 -0.80 -24.78
N ASP A 107 13.52 -1.24 -25.85
CA ASP A 107 14.46 -2.37 -25.82
C ASP A 107 15.57 -2.22 -24.77
N THR A 108 15.90 -0.99 -24.36
CA THR A 108 16.84 -0.74 -23.26
C THR A 108 16.38 -1.31 -21.91
N LYS A 109 15.10 -1.68 -21.76
CA LYS A 109 14.55 -2.35 -20.56
C LYS A 109 14.87 -3.85 -20.54
N CYS A 110 15.16 -4.43 -21.70
CA CYS A 110 15.59 -5.82 -21.86
C CYS A 110 17.12 -5.89 -22.02
N SER A 111 17.86 -5.26 -21.12
CA SER A 111 19.32 -5.09 -21.24
C SER A 111 20.14 -6.10 -20.44
N MET A 112 19.56 -7.22 -19.99
CA MET A 112 20.29 -8.24 -19.25
C MET A 112 21.05 -9.16 -20.22
N SER A 113 22.33 -9.43 -19.95
CA SER A 113 23.13 -10.30 -20.81
C SER A 113 22.66 -11.75 -20.73
N CYS A 114 22.49 -12.42 -21.87
CA CYS A 114 22.18 -13.84 -21.94
C CYS A 114 23.27 -14.70 -21.30
N ALA A 115 22.88 -15.73 -20.53
CA ALA A 115 23.82 -16.63 -19.87
C ALA A 115 24.72 -17.40 -20.85
N GLY A 116 24.20 -17.76 -22.02
CA GLY A 116 24.94 -18.42 -23.09
C GLY A 116 25.61 -17.48 -24.10
N ASN A 117 25.36 -16.17 -24.05
CA ASN A 117 25.96 -15.19 -24.95
C ASN A 117 25.96 -13.79 -24.31
N SER A 118 27.08 -13.40 -23.71
CA SER A 118 27.19 -12.13 -22.98
C SER A 118 27.11 -10.87 -23.85
N SER A 119 27.09 -11.01 -25.19
CA SER A 119 26.90 -9.92 -26.15
C SER A 119 25.45 -9.75 -26.59
N GLU A 120 24.54 -10.59 -26.10
CA GLU A 120 23.12 -10.61 -26.47
C GLU A 120 22.21 -10.26 -25.28
N ALA A 121 21.09 -9.61 -25.57
CA ALA A 121 20.04 -9.25 -24.61
C ALA A 121 19.04 -10.39 -24.36
N CYS A 122 18.84 -10.77 -23.10
CA CYS A 122 17.89 -11.78 -22.62
C CYS A 122 16.99 -11.23 -21.51
N GLY A 123 16.18 -10.22 -21.85
CA GLY A 123 15.19 -9.64 -20.93
C GLY A 123 15.81 -8.75 -19.85
N GLY A 124 15.11 -8.57 -18.74
CA GLY A 124 15.44 -7.71 -17.61
C GLY A 124 14.54 -8.00 -16.41
N ALA A 125 14.74 -7.32 -15.28
CA ALA A 125 13.89 -7.50 -14.11
C ALA A 125 12.45 -7.04 -14.40
N ASN A 126 11.53 -8.00 -14.55
CA ASN A 126 10.16 -7.83 -15.03
C ASN A 126 10.02 -7.41 -16.50
N PHE A 127 10.99 -7.74 -17.35
CA PHE A 127 10.93 -7.44 -18.78
C PHE A 127 11.40 -8.64 -19.60
N ILE A 128 10.61 -9.02 -20.60
CA ILE A 128 10.85 -10.20 -21.43
C ILE A 128 11.18 -9.78 -22.87
N SER A 129 12.25 -10.34 -23.42
CA SER A 129 12.62 -10.15 -24.83
C SER A 129 11.84 -11.12 -25.70
N ILE A 130 10.87 -10.61 -26.47
CA ILE A 130 9.95 -11.46 -27.25
C ILE A 130 10.47 -11.72 -28.66
N TYR A 131 10.40 -12.98 -29.04
CA TYR A 131 10.62 -13.50 -30.38
C TYR A 131 9.33 -14.14 -30.89
N TYR A 132 9.06 -13.97 -32.17
CA TYR A 132 7.85 -14.48 -32.80
C TYR A 132 8.19 -15.23 -34.09
N THR A 133 7.42 -16.26 -34.40
CA THR A 133 7.45 -16.89 -35.71
C THR A 133 6.18 -16.63 -36.49
N ASN A 134 6.34 -16.28 -37.77
CA ASN A 134 5.21 -16.10 -38.69
C ASN A 134 4.46 -17.39 -39.06
N LYS A 135 4.66 -18.47 -38.29
CA LYS A 135 3.83 -19.67 -38.34
C LYS A 135 2.47 -19.33 -37.69
N PRO A 136 1.34 -19.80 -38.24
CA PRO A 136 0.06 -19.67 -37.58
C PRO A 136 0.10 -20.40 -36.23
N ALA A 137 -0.35 -19.74 -35.16
CA ALA A 137 -0.47 -20.35 -33.85
C ALA A 137 -1.34 -21.62 -33.92
N PRO A 138 -1.01 -22.71 -33.21
CA PRO A 138 -2.02 -23.73 -32.94
C PRO A 138 -3.20 -23.04 -32.28
N ALA A 139 -4.36 -23.09 -32.94
CA ALA A 139 -5.55 -22.38 -32.49
C ALA A 139 -5.94 -22.91 -31.10
N GLY A 140 -5.69 -22.10 -30.07
CA GLY A 140 -6.46 -22.20 -28.84
C GLY A 140 -7.93 -21.90 -29.15
N PRO A 141 -8.85 -22.25 -28.25
CA PRO A 141 -10.24 -21.89 -28.44
C PRO A 141 -10.36 -20.38 -28.65
N VAL A 142 -10.96 -19.99 -29.78
CA VAL A 142 -11.27 -18.59 -30.09
C VAL A 142 -12.78 -18.39 -30.02
N VAL A 143 -13.21 -17.14 -29.85
CA VAL A 143 -14.62 -16.80 -30.07
C VAL A 143 -14.87 -16.94 -31.58
N ASN A 144 -15.64 -17.95 -31.98
CA ASN A 144 -15.99 -18.14 -33.38
C ASN A 144 -16.81 -16.92 -33.83
N PRO A 145 -16.41 -16.19 -34.90
CA PRO A 145 -17.14 -15.02 -35.37
C PRO A 145 -18.55 -15.32 -35.90
N GLY A 146 -18.88 -16.60 -36.10
CA GLY A 146 -20.15 -17.13 -36.59
C GLY A 146 -19.99 -17.75 -37.98
N PRO A 147 -20.68 -18.86 -38.29
CA PRO A 147 -20.77 -19.38 -39.66
C PRO A 147 -21.59 -18.45 -40.55
N ALA A 148 -21.53 -18.63 -41.88
CA ALA A 148 -22.22 -17.77 -42.85
C ALA A 148 -23.71 -17.53 -42.47
N ASN A 149 -24.13 -16.26 -42.48
CA ASN A 149 -25.45 -15.74 -42.06
C ASN A 149 -25.73 -15.69 -40.55
N TRP A 150 -24.74 -15.99 -39.72
CA TRP A 150 -24.78 -15.82 -38.27
C TRP A 150 -23.57 -15.00 -37.81
N THR A 151 -23.79 -14.08 -36.87
CA THR A 151 -22.75 -13.20 -36.34
C THR A 151 -22.68 -13.35 -34.83
N SER A 152 -21.47 -13.49 -34.29
CA SER A 152 -21.24 -13.50 -32.84
C SER A 152 -21.49 -12.12 -32.24
N TYR A 153 -22.23 -12.07 -31.13
CA TYR A 153 -22.45 -10.88 -30.31
C TYR A 153 -21.72 -10.96 -28.96
N GLY A 154 -20.89 -11.98 -28.77
CA GLY A 154 -20.08 -12.17 -27.58
C GLY A 154 -20.82 -12.83 -26.42
N CYS A 155 -20.31 -12.63 -25.21
CA CYS A 155 -20.79 -13.32 -24.02
C CYS A 155 -21.99 -12.60 -23.40
N TYR A 156 -23.02 -13.35 -22.99
CA TYR A 156 -24.21 -12.84 -22.31
C TYR A 156 -24.44 -13.60 -21.02
N THR A 157 -24.97 -12.92 -20.00
CA THR A 157 -25.43 -13.59 -18.78
C THR A 157 -26.58 -14.53 -19.11
N ASP A 158 -26.59 -15.72 -18.50
CA ASP A 158 -27.74 -16.63 -18.53
C ASP A 158 -28.19 -16.95 -17.10
N GLY A 159 -29.50 -17.07 -16.89
CA GLY A 159 -30.08 -17.09 -15.53
C GLY A 159 -31.51 -17.62 -15.50
N ASN A 160 -32.30 -17.22 -14.50
CA ASN A 160 -33.72 -17.59 -14.41
C ASN A 160 -34.61 -16.32 -14.41
N PRO A 161 -35.41 -16.05 -15.47
CA PRO A 161 -35.56 -16.86 -16.68
C PRO A 161 -34.31 -16.82 -17.57
N ARG A 162 -34.09 -17.90 -18.35
CA ARG A 162 -32.96 -18.00 -19.28
C ARG A 162 -33.02 -16.92 -20.34
N SER A 163 -31.84 -16.47 -20.75
CA SER A 163 -31.65 -15.43 -21.76
C SER A 163 -32.13 -15.86 -23.14
N LEU A 164 -32.04 -17.16 -23.46
CA LEU A 164 -32.74 -17.82 -24.55
C LEU A 164 -33.52 -19.01 -23.98
N ALA A 165 -34.86 -19.01 -24.11
CA ALA A 165 -35.68 -19.94 -23.34
C ALA A 165 -35.67 -21.37 -23.91
N ASN A 166 -35.53 -21.53 -25.23
CA ASN A 166 -35.75 -22.80 -25.91
C ASN A 166 -34.44 -23.58 -26.09
N GLY A 167 -34.14 -24.50 -25.18
CA GLY A 167 -33.05 -25.46 -25.37
C GLY A 167 -33.39 -26.45 -26.50
N VAL A 168 -32.47 -26.66 -27.43
CA VAL A 168 -32.67 -27.57 -28.58
C VAL A 168 -31.64 -28.69 -28.60
N ALA A 169 -32.09 -29.88 -29.03
CA ALA A 169 -31.19 -31.00 -29.24
C ALA A 169 -30.47 -30.87 -30.59
N THR A 170 -29.15 -31.01 -30.61
CA THR A 170 -28.34 -30.94 -31.83
C THR A 170 -28.02 -32.35 -32.37
N PRO A 171 -27.90 -32.51 -33.71
CA PRO A 171 -27.49 -33.77 -34.32
C PRO A 171 -26.14 -34.28 -33.78
N GLY A 172 -26.10 -35.51 -33.27
CA GLY A 172 -24.89 -36.10 -32.67
C GLY A 172 -24.73 -35.85 -31.17
N GLY A 173 -25.64 -35.11 -30.53
CA GLY A 173 -25.73 -34.98 -29.07
C GLY A 173 -24.69 -34.04 -28.42
N PRO A 174 -24.74 -33.88 -27.09
CA PRO A 174 -23.94 -32.88 -26.35
C PRO A 174 -22.42 -33.03 -26.50
N SER A 175 -21.92 -34.25 -26.76
CA SER A 175 -20.50 -34.51 -26.99
C SER A 175 -19.97 -33.98 -28.33
N ASN A 176 -20.85 -33.71 -29.29
CA ASN A 176 -20.49 -33.21 -30.62
C ASN A 176 -20.86 -31.73 -30.81
N MET A 177 -21.10 -31.00 -29.72
CA MET A 177 -21.54 -29.61 -29.78
C MET A 177 -20.49 -28.70 -30.43
N THR A 178 -20.89 -27.90 -31.41
CA THR A 178 -20.08 -26.86 -32.07
C THR A 178 -20.93 -25.62 -32.31
N VAL A 179 -20.30 -24.46 -32.49
CA VAL A 179 -20.99 -23.20 -32.84
C VAL A 179 -21.78 -23.35 -34.14
N ALA A 180 -21.17 -24.00 -35.14
CA ALA A 180 -21.82 -24.25 -36.43
C ALA A 180 -23.05 -25.16 -36.30
N LEU A 181 -22.98 -26.17 -35.45
CA LEU A 181 -24.08 -27.10 -35.23
C LEU A 181 -25.25 -26.43 -34.51
N CYS A 182 -24.98 -25.62 -33.48
CA CYS A 182 -26.03 -24.93 -32.72
C CYS A 182 -26.75 -23.88 -33.59
N THR A 183 -26.00 -23.00 -34.26
CA THR A 183 -26.56 -21.96 -35.15
C THR A 183 -27.35 -22.56 -36.33
N ALA A 184 -26.88 -23.65 -36.94
CA ALA A 184 -27.62 -24.35 -37.99
C ALA A 184 -28.91 -25.01 -37.47
N THR A 185 -28.91 -25.53 -36.24
CA THR A 185 -30.08 -26.15 -35.62
C THR A 185 -31.13 -25.09 -35.26
N CYS A 186 -30.72 -23.97 -34.64
CA CYS A 186 -31.61 -22.84 -34.36
C CYS A 186 -32.21 -22.25 -35.65
N GLY A 187 -31.39 -22.05 -36.69
CA GLY A 187 -31.86 -21.55 -37.98
C GLY A 187 -32.87 -22.47 -38.68
N LYS A 188 -32.66 -23.80 -38.64
CA LYS A 188 -33.62 -24.78 -39.17
C LYS A 188 -34.93 -24.81 -38.40
N ALA A 189 -34.88 -24.55 -37.09
CA ALA A 189 -36.05 -24.44 -36.23
C ALA A 189 -36.78 -23.08 -36.35
N GLY A 190 -36.28 -22.16 -37.19
CA GLY A 190 -36.91 -20.86 -37.46
C GLY A 190 -36.57 -19.76 -36.45
N TYR A 191 -35.50 -19.93 -35.66
CA TYR A 191 -35.05 -18.94 -34.68
C TYR A 191 -33.96 -18.02 -35.23
N THR A 192 -33.97 -16.75 -34.82
CA THR A 192 -32.97 -15.74 -35.21
C THR A 192 -31.83 -15.56 -34.22
N LEU A 193 -31.92 -16.12 -33.01
CA LEU A 193 -30.87 -16.12 -31.99
C LEU A 193 -30.47 -17.55 -31.61
N ALA A 194 -29.18 -17.73 -31.37
CA ALA A 194 -28.58 -18.98 -30.89
C ALA A 194 -27.55 -18.66 -29.79
N GLY A 195 -27.53 -19.44 -28.73
CA GLY A 195 -26.61 -19.28 -27.61
C GLY A 195 -26.09 -20.63 -27.14
N LEU A 196 -24.78 -20.71 -26.91
CA LEU A 196 -24.11 -21.93 -26.45
C LEU A 196 -23.69 -21.76 -25.00
N GLU A 197 -23.99 -22.75 -24.15
CA GLU A 197 -23.65 -22.76 -22.73
C GLU A 197 -22.96 -24.09 -22.35
N TYR A 198 -22.11 -24.02 -21.31
CA TYR A 198 -21.54 -25.19 -20.64
C TYR A 198 -20.85 -26.21 -21.57
N ALA A 199 -20.15 -25.72 -22.61
CA ALA A 199 -19.46 -26.52 -23.64
C ALA A 199 -20.35 -27.38 -24.57
N GLN A 200 -21.62 -27.57 -24.23
CA GLN A 200 -22.40 -28.71 -24.73
C GLN A 200 -23.89 -28.42 -24.98
N GLU A 201 -24.39 -27.27 -24.53
CA GLU A 201 -25.80 -26.90 -24.63
C GLU A 201 -26.03 -25.90 -25.75
N CYS A 202 -27.21 -25.97 -26.37
CA CYS A 202 -27.64 -25.06 -27.43
C CYS A 202 -29.05 -24.55 -27.11
N HIS A 203 -29.19 -23.23 -27.04
CA HIS A 203 -30.44 -22.54 -26.74
C HIS A 203 -30.78 -21.58 -27.89
N CYS A 204 -32.05 -21.49 -28.26
CA CYS A 204 -32.55 -20.68 -29.37
C CYS A 204 -33.72 -19.79 -28.94
N ASP A 205 -33.85 -18.62 -29.54
CA ASP A 205 -35.05 -17.79 -29.45
C ASP A 205 -35.10 -16.77 -30.60
N ASN A 206 -36.17 -15.98 -30.68
CA ASN A 206 -36.25 -14.81 -31.56
C ASN A 206 -35.98 -13.49 -30.83
N TYR A 207 -35.99 -13.51 -29.50
CA TYR A 207 -35.75 -12.34 -28.65
C TYR A 207 -34.99 -12.72 -27.38
N LEU A 208 -34.22 -11.77 -26.83
CA LEU A 208 -33.60 -11.91 -25.52
C LEU A 208 -34.66 -11.75 -24.40
N ALA A 209 -34.52 -12.55 -23.34
CA ALA A 209 -35.23 -12.30 -22.09
C ALA A 209 -34.74 -11.01 -21.41
N ALA A 210 -35.58 -10.38 -20.59
CA ALA A 210 -35.22 -9.14 -19.89
C ALA A 210 -34.05 -9.28 -18.90
N SER A 211 -33.75 -10.51 -18.47
CA SER A 211 -32.60 -10.89 -17.63
C SER A 211 -31.27 -10.97 -18.40
N ALA A 212 -31.30 -10.94 -19.74
CA ALA A 212 -30.10 -11.05 -20.56
C ALA A 212 -29.34 -9.72 -20.57
N SER A 213 -28.07 -9.77 -20.17
CA SER A 213 -27.15 -8.62 -20.22
C SER A 213 -25.82 -9.05 -20.84
N GLN A 214 -25.12 -8.12 -21.49
CA GLN A 214 -23.83 -8.41 -22.12
C GLN A 214 -22.75 -8.54 -21.04
N ALA A 215 -22.05 -9.68 -21.03
CA ALA A 215 -20.97 -9.98 -20.10
C ALA A 215 -19.60 -9.72 -20.75
N VAL A 216 -18.54 -9.76 -19.94
CA VAL A 216 -17.16 -9.68 -20.45
C VAL A 216 -16.89 -10.90 -21.32
N LEU A 217 -16.29 -10.69 -22.50
CA LEU A 217 -16.10 -11.77 -23.49
C LEU A 217 -15.33 -12.97 -22.93
N ALA A 218 -14.37 -12.72 -22.04
CA ALA A 218 -13.54 -13.74 -21.38
C ALA A 218 -14.32 -14.62 -20.38
N ASP A 219 -15.55 -14.27 -20.00
CA ASP A 219 -16.38 -15.09 -19.12
C ASP A 219 -16.92 -16.32 -19.87
N CYS A 220 -17.02 -16.29 -21.21
CA CYS A 220 -17.43 -17.41 -22.04
C CYS A 220 -16.19 -18.24 -22.44
N ASN A 221 -15.60 -18.93 -21.48
CA ASN A 221 -14.26 -19.53 -21.59
C ASN A 221 -14.24 -21.06 -21.71
N MET A 222 -15.39 -21.74 -21.85
CA MET A 222 -15.41 -23.19 -22.03
C MET A 222 -15.27 -23.57 -23.52
N PRO A 223 -14.31 -24.42 -23.91
CA PRO A 223 -14.22 -24.93 -25.27
C PRO A 223 -15.44 -25.80 -25.62
N CYS A 224 -15.87 -25.80 -26.88
CA CYS A 224 -16.94 -26.67 -27.34
C CYS A 224 -16.54 -28.15 -27.30
N ASN A 225 -17.42 -29.03 -26.83
CA ASN A 225 -17.16 -30.47 -26.75
C ASN A 225 -16.85 -31.12 -28.12
N GLY A 226 -17.55 -30.68 -29.17
CA GLY A 226 -17.35 -31.16 -30.54
C GLY A 226 -16.27 -30.42 -31.32
N ASN A 227 -15.73 -29.33 -30.78
CA ASN A 227 -14.65 -28.56 -31.38
C ASN A 227 -13.90 -27.71 -30.35
N SER A 228 -12.81 -28.24 -29.79
CA SER A 228 -12.02 -27.57 -28.75
C SER A 228 -11.26 -26.32 -29.23
N SER A 229 -11.35 -25.97 -30.53
CA SER A 229 -10.77 -24.75 -31.11
C SER A 229 -11.72 -23.53 -31.09
N GLU A 230 -12.90 -23.66 -30.49
CA GLU A 230 -13.86 -22.56 -30.31
C GLU A 230 -14.55 -22.58 -28.92
N PHE A 231 -15.03 -21.42 -28.46
CA PHE A 231 -15.74 -21.29 -27.18
C PHE A 231 -17.26 -21.54 -27.29
N CYS A 232 -17.81 -22.28 -26.32
CA CYS A 232 -19.23 -22.64 -26.15
C CYS A 232 -19.75 -22.20 -24.76
N GLY A 233 -19.58 -20.92 -24.44
CA GLY A 233 -20.12 -20.31 -23.22
C GLY A 233 -19.33 -20.65 -21.95
N ALA A 234 -19.99 -20.54 -20.80
CA ALA A 234 -19.54 -21.02 -19.49
C ALA A 234 -20.77 -21.17 -18.57
N GLY A 235 -20.60 -21.43 -17.27
CA GLY A 235 -21.74 -21.54 -16.35
C GLY A 235 -22.43 -20.18 -16.15
N ASN A 236 -23.74 -20.10 -16.38
CA ASN A 236 -24.53 -18.86 -16.39
C ASN A 236 -24.04 -17.84 -17.45
N ARG A 237 -23.47 -18.33 -18.56
CA ARG A 237 -22.85 -17.52 -19.62
C ARG A 237 -23.09 -18.13 -21.00
N LEU A 238 -23.89 -17.46 -21.83
CA LEU A 238 -24.14 -17.84 -23.21
C LEU A 238 -23.17 -17.14 -24.16
N ASN A 239 -22.49 -17.92 -25.00
CA ASN A 239 -21.84 -17.36 -26.19
C ASN A 239 -22.91 -17.14 -27.28
N MET A 240 -23.21 -15.88 -27.60
CA MET A 240 -24.41 -15.46 -28.33
C MET A 240 -24.16 -15.20 -29.82
N TYR A 241 -25.12 -15.62 -30.67
CA TYR A 241 -25.12 -15.43 -32.11
C TYR A 241 -26.49 -14.97 -32.61
N ALA A 242 -26.52 -14.07 -33.59
CA ALA A 242 -27.75 -13.64 -34.25
C ALA A 242 -27.67 -13.78 -35.78
N SER A 243 -28.78 -14.14 -36.39
CA SER A 243 -28.88 -14.27 -37.85
C SER A 243 -29.07 -12.91 -38.53
N GLY A 244 -28.42 -12.72 -39.68
CA GLY A 244 -28.59 -11.53 -40.54
C GLY A 244 -27.91 -10.25 -40.03
N GLY A 245 -27.01 -10.32 -39.02
CA GLY A 245 -26.28 -9.16 -38.50
C GLY A 245 -27.13 -8.15 -37.74
N THR A 246 -28.36 -8.49 -37.42
CA THR A 246 -29.28 -7.67 -36.61
C THR A 246 -28.95 -7.84 -35.13
N LYS A 247 -28.74 -6.74 -34.41
CA LYS A 247 -28.45 -6.78 -32.96
C LYS A 247 -29.59 -7.50 -32.20
N PRO A 248 -29.28 -8.41 -31.25
CA PRO A 248 -30.29 -9.08 -30.45
C PRO A 248 -31.25 -8.09 -29.78
N GLY A 249 -32.54 -8.20 -30.09
CA GLY A 249 -33.60 -7.37 -29.53
C GLY A 249 -34.27 -8.06 -28.35
N PHE A 250 -34.72 -7.28 -27.37
CA PHE A 250 -35.58 -7.77 -26.29
C PHE A 250 -37.02 -7.97 -26.79
N LYS A 251 -37.74 -8.91 -26.18
CA LYS A 251 -39.12 -9.24 -26.57
C LYS A 251 -40.03 -8.00 -26.46
N PRO A 252 -40.68 -7.53 -27.55
CA PRO A 252 -41.60 -6.39 -27.49
C PRO A 252 -42.81 -6.72 -26.61
N GLY A 253 -42.98 -6.00 -25.50
CA GLY A 253 -44.11 -6.19 -24.58
C GLY A 253 -43.82 -5.97 -23.09
N ALA A 254 -42.57 -5.80 -22.67
CA ALA A 254 -42.23 -5.38 -21.30
C ALA A 254 -41.92 -3.88 -21.27
N SER A 255 -42.95 -3.04 -21.45
CA SER A 255 -42.80 -1.59 -21.32
C SER A 255 -43.05 -1.15 -19.89
N SER A 256 -42.13 -0.31 -19.40
CA SER A 256 -42.29 0.56 -18.24
C SER A 256 -43.63 1.28 -18.25
N SER A 257 -44.30 1.36 -17.10
CA SER A 257 -45.34 2.37 -16.88
C SER A 257 -45.10 3.09 -15.55
N THR A 258 -44.65 4.33 -15.68
CA THR A 258 -44.92 5.43 -14.75
C THR A 258 -46.43 5.58 -14.56
N ARG A 259 -46.91 5.79 -13.33
CA ARG A 259 -48.25 6.38 -13.13
C ARG A 259 -48.33 7.19 -11.85
N ALA A 260 -48.61 8.47 -12.06
CA ALA A 260 -48.99 9.46 -11.06
C ALA A 260 -50.43 9.26 -10.56
N THR A 261 -50.67 9.89 -9.42
CA THR A 261 -51.85 9.99 -8.56
C THR A 261 -53.11 10.53 -9.25
N SER A 262 -54.28 9.95 -8.97
CA SER A 262 -55.46 10.66 -8.41
C SER A 262 -56.72 9.76 -8.31
N THR A 263 -57.24 9.74 -7.09
CA THR A 263 -58.61 9.49 -6.56
C THR A 263 -59.83 9.48 -7.47
N ALA A 264 -60.71 8.48 -7.21
CA ALA A 264 -62.15 8.57 -6.85
C ALA A 264 -62.90 7.33 -7.41
N VAL A 265 -63.98 6.74 -6.89
CA VAL A 265 -64.76 6.68 -5.64
C VAL A 265 -65.86 5.61 -5.92
N SER A 266 -66.35 4.91 -4.87
CA SER A 266 -67.64 4.16 -4.78
C SER A 266 -67.76 2.80 -5.50
N SER A 267 -68.50 1.80 -5.01
CA SER A 267 -69.13 1.46 -3.71
C SER A 267 -69.84 0.10 -3.84
N SER A 268 -70.20 -0.50 -2.69
CA SER A 268 -71.29 -1.46 -2.41
C SER A 268 -71.10 -2.99 -2.56
N THR A 269 -70.78 -3.61 -1.42
CA THR A 269 -71.52 -4.66 -0.67
C THR A 269 -72.41 -5.73 -1.34
N ALA A 270 -72.18 -6.96 -0.84
CA ALA A 270 -73.12 -7.98 -0.34
C ALA A 270 -73.66 -9.10 -1.26
N ALA A 271 -73.15 -10.32 -0.96
CA ALA A 271 -73.84 -11.58 -0.64
C ALA A 271 -75.17 -11.97 -1.34
N ALA A 272 -75.24 -13.20 -1.87
CA ALA A 272 -75.84 -14.36 -1.16
C ALA A 272 -76.28 -15.50 -2.12
N THR A 273 -76.00 -16.73 -1.68
CA THR A 273 -76.84 -17.96 -1.74
C THR A 273 -77.28 -18.60 -3.08
N GLY A 274 -77.20 -19.94 -3.11
CA GLY A 274 -78.06 -20.77 -3.96
C GLY A 274 -77.50 -22.17 -4.22
N ALA A 275 -78.08 -23.19 -3.59
CA ALA A 275 -77.56 -24.55 -3.45
C ALA A 275 -78.20 -25.61 -4.39
N SER A 276 -77.42 -26.67 -4.64
CA SER A 276 -77.75 -28.11 -4.59
C SER A 276 -78.84 -28.77 -5.48
N LYS A 277 -78.47 -29.92 -6.07
CA LYS A 277 -79.06 -31.29 -5.91
C LYS A 277 -78.41 -32.23 -6.96
N SER A 278 -77.65 -33.27 -6.63
CA SER A 278 -77.97 -34.57 -5.98
C SER A 278 -78.76 -35.53 -6.89
N ALA A 279 -78.15 -36.68 -7.22
CA ALA A 279 -78.83 -37.95 -7.49
C ALA A 279 -77.89 -39.12 -7.17
N THR A 280 -78.49 -40.18 -6.63
CA THR A 280 -77.93 -41.29 -5.85
C THR A 280 -78.11 -42.60 -6.60
N SER A 281 -77.18 -43.56 -6.46
CA SER A 281 -77.52 -45.00 -6.36
C SER A 281 -76.34 -45.86 -5.86
N THR A 282 -76.65 -46.66 -4.85
CA THR A 282 -75.92 -47.71 -4.10
C THR A 282 -75.55 -48.94 -4.99
N VAL A 283 -74.69 -49.93 -4.66
CA VAL A 283 -74.58 -50.77 -3.45
C VAL A 283 -73.22 -51.56 -3.38
N THR A 284 -72.77 -51.82 -2.15
CA THR A 284 -72.08 -53.03 -1.57
C THR A 284 -70.55 -53.23 -1.54
N SER A 285 -70.04 -53.20 -0.30
CA SER A 285 -69.01 -54.05 0.38
C SER A 285 -67.63 -54.24 -0.27
N SER A 286 -66.50 -53.96 0.40
CA SER A 286 -66.03 -54.69 1.60
C SER A 286 -64.89 -53.94 2.29
N SER A 287 -64.77 -54.16 3.60
CA SER A 287 -63.79 -53.62 4.54
C SER A 287 -62.33 -53.98 4.28
N THR A 288 -61.40 -53.05 4.50
CA THR A 288 -60.33 -53.17 5.52
C THR A 288 -59.58 -51.85 5.68
N THR A 289 -59.29 -51.53 6.94
CA THR A 289 -58.63 -50.33 7.47
C THR A 289 -57.12 -50.30 7.21
N ALA A 290 -56.59 -49.15 6.78
CA ALA A 290 -55.19 -48.75 6.97
C ALA A 290 -55.08 -47.22 7.09
N ALA A 291 -54.28 -46.74 8.04
CA ALA A 291 -54.12 -45.34 8.40
C ALA A 291 -53.46 -44.51 7.28
N THR A 292 -54.04 -43.34 6.97
CA THR A 292 -53.59 -42.42 5.93
C THR A 292 -52.33 -41.64 6.36
N PRO A 293 -51.22 -41.63 5.58
CA PRO A 293 -50.09 -40.74 5.83
C PRO A 293 -50.43 -39.30 5.44
N SER A 294 -50.12 -38.32 6.29
CA SER A 294 -50.59 -36.92 6.19
C SER A 294 -50.05 -36.11 5.00
N ASN A 295 -49.20 -36.70 4.15
CA ASN A 295 -48.70 -36.02 2.95
C ASN A 295 -48.57 -36.94 1.72
N GLY A 296 -49.21 -38.12 1.74
CA GLY A 296 -49.21 -39.07 0.63
C GLY A 296 -47.92 -39.88 0.43
N VAL A 297 -46.93 -39.69 1.31
CA VAL A 297 -45.61 -40.37 1.29
C VAL A 297 -45.62 -41.56 2.24
N ASP A 298 -45.05 -42.70 1.84
CA ASP A 298 -44.86 -43.86 2.70
C ASP A 298 -43.77 -43.58 3.77
N PRO A 299 -44.10 -43.59 5.07
CA PRO A 299 -43.12 -43.36 6.13
C PRO A 299 -41.94 -44.34 6.13
N ALA A 300 -42.11 -45.57 5.61
CA ALA A 300 -41.03 -46.54 5.50
C ALA A 300 -40.05 -46.18 4.36
N ALA A 301 -40.53 -45.57 3.27
CA ALA A 301 -39.73 -45.20 2.11
C ALA A 301 -38.78 -44.02 2.37
N ILE A 302 -39.10 -43.17 3.36
CA ILE A 302 -38.32 -41.99 3.72
C ILE A 302 -37.48 -42.14 4.99
N ALA A 303 -37.56 -43.28 5.70
CA ALA A 303 -36.79 -43.49 6.92
C ALA A 303 -35.27 -43.35 6.67
N PRO A 304 -34.50 -42.68 7.55
CA PRO A 304 -34.88 -42.18 8.89
C PRO A 304 -35.55 -40.80 8.92
N PHE A 305 -35.81 -40.16 7.79
CA PHE A 305 -36.51 -38.88 7.73
C PHE A 305 -38.00 -39.04 8.06
N LYS A 306 -38.60 -37.98 8.60
CA LYS A 306 -40.03 -37.87 8.93
C LYS A 306 -40.55 -36.53 8.44
N TYR A 307 -41.82 -36.51 8.02
CA TYR A 307 -42.51 -35.25 7.70
C TYR A 307 -42.62 -34.38 8.96
N ALA A 308 -42.10 -33.17 8.88
CA ALA A 308 -42.09 -32.21 9.99
C ALA A 308 -43.26 -31.22 9.92
N GLY A 309 -43.75 -30.96 8.70
CA GLY A 309 -44.89 -30.07 8.43
C GLY A 309 -44.65 -29.13 7.28
N CYS A 310 -45.68 -28.34 6.98
CA CYS A 310 -45.60 -27.23 6.03
C CYS A 310 -45.04 -25.97 6.69
N TYR A 311 -44.02 -25.35 6.08
CA TYR A 311 -43.38 -24.13 6.61
C TYR A 311 -43.41 -22.99 5.60
N THR A 312 -43.55 -21.75 6.08
CA THR A 312 -43.47 -20.56 5.23
C THR A 312 -42.07 -20.39 4.63
N ASP A 313 -42.01 -19.89 3.40
CA ASP A 313 -40.78 -19.56 2.71
C ASP A 313 -40.95 -18.20 2.01
N THR A 314 -40.55 -17.12 2.68
CA THR A 314 -40.77 -15.75 2.22
C THR A 314 -39.48 -15.17 1.63
N SER A 315 -39.57 -14.50 0.48
CA SER A 315 -38.42 -13.90 -0.19
C SER A 315 -37.89 -12.61 0.46
N SER A 316 -38.66 -11.99 1.36
CA SER A 316 -38.32 -10.71 2.02
C SER A 316 -37.19 -10.85 3.04
N ASP A 317 -37.14 -11.97 3.76
CA ASP A 317 -36.19 -12.22 4.85
C ASP A 317 -35.20 -13.34 4.52
N GLY A 318 -35.25 -13.84 3.27
CA GLY A 318 -34.45 -14.95 2.75
C GLY A 318 -35.14 -16.32 2.86
N ARG A 319 -34.66 -17.29 2.07
CA ARG A 319 -35.23 -18.65 2.00
C ARG A 319 -35.19 -19.38 3.34
N SER A 320 -36.21 -20.18 3.62
CA SER A 320 -36.27 -20.99 4.85
C SER A 320 -35.33 -22.20 4.87
N ILE A 321 -34.89 -22.65 3.68
CA ILE A 321 -33.91 -23.73 3.46
C ILE A 321 -33.00 -23.29 2.29
N ALA A 322 -31.68 -23.24 2.50
CA ALA A 322 -30.79 -22.49 1.61
C ALA A 322 -30.24 -23.26 0.40
N ASN A 323 -29.92 -24.55 0.53
CA ASN A 323 -29.18 -25.28 -0.52
C ASN A 323 -30.13 -25.89 -1.55
N ARG A 324 -30.56 -25.10 -2.54
CA ARG A 324 -31.35 -25.56 -3.69
C ARG A 324 -30.58 -26.60 -4.49
N GLN A 325 -31.25 -27.69 -4.84
CA GLN A 325 -30.76 -28.72 -5.76
C GLN A 325 -31.26 -28.40 -7.17
N THR A 326 -30.69 -29.05 -8.18
CA THR A 326 -31.23 -28.98 -9.54
C THR A 326 -32.68 -29.46 -9.53
N ASP A 327 -33.59 -28.72 -10.19
CA ASP A 327 -35.01 -29.09 -10.26
C ASP A 327 -35.15 -30.45 -10.96
N ASP A 328 -35.99 -31.33 -10.40
CA ASP A 328 -36.21 -32.66 -10.94
C ASP A 328 -37.60 -32.73 -11.60
N PRO A 329 -37.70 -32.91 -12.92
CA PRO A 329 -38.99 -33.09 -13.59
C PRO A 329 -39.69 -34.41 -13.20
N LYS A 330 -39.03 -35.27 -12.43
CA LYS A 330 -39.57 -36.48 -11.80
C LYS A 330 -39.49 -36.40 -10.26
N MET A 331 -39.51 -35.20 -9.69
CA MET A 331 -39.40 -35.00 -8.25
C MET A 331 -40.40 -35.85 -7.46
N THR A 332 -39.87 -36.64 -6.53
CA THR A 332 -40.62 -37.26 -5.42
C THR A 332 -39.98 -36.84 -4.09
N VAL A 333 -40.70 -37.03 -2.99
CA VAL A 333 -40.17 -36.72 -1.66
C VAL A 333 -38.94 -37.58 -1.35
N GLU A 334 -38.95 -38.86 -1.72
CA GLU A 334 -37.82 -39.78 -1.56
C GLU A 334 -36.61 -39.33 -2.36
N SER A 335 -36.81 -38.86 -3.58
CA SER A 335 -35.72 -38.37 -4.44
C SER A 335 -35.01 -37.16 -3.82
N CYS A 336 -35.76 -36.22 -3.23
CA CYS A 336 -35.18 -35.07 -2.54
C CYS A 336 -34.46 -35.47 -1.25
N ILE A 337 -35.08 -36.30 -0.42
CA ILE A 337 -34.47 -36.81 0.82
C ILE A 337 -33.18 -37.59 0.50
N LYS A 338 -33.17 -38.39 -0.56
CA LYS A 338 -31.99 -39.13 -1.00
C LYS A 338 -30.85 -38.19 -1.40
N VAL A 339 -31.15 -37.14 -2.17
CA VAL A 339 -30.13 -36.14 -2.53
C VAL A 339 -29.61 -35.41 -1.29
N CYS A 340 -30.49 -34.95 -0.40
CA CYS A 340 -30.07 -34.23 0.81
C CYS A 340 -29.26 -35.10 1.77
N SER A 341 -29.73 -36.32 2.06
CA SER A 341 -29.01 -37.27 2.92
C SER A 341 -27.66 -37.70 2.33
N SER A 342 -27.55 -37.88 1.01
CA SER A 342 -26.28 -38.20 0.34
C SER A 342 -25.22 -37.10 0.49
N LYS A 343 -25.67 -35.85 0.72
CA LYS A 343 -24.82 -34.68 0.97
C LYS A 343 -24.64 -34.38 2.46
N GLY A 344 -25.11 -35.28 3.34
CA GLY A 344 -24.97 -35.16 4.80
C GLY A 344 -25.94 -34.20 5.47
N PHE A 345 -27.01 -33.77 4.78
CA PHE A 345 -28.02 -32.88 5.34
C PHE A 345 -29.07 -33.64 6.16
N THR A 346 -29.57 -33.04 7.25
CA THR A 346 -30.59 -33.61 8.14
C THR A 346 -32.00 -33.08 7.87
N VAL A 347 -32.13 -32.02 7.07
CA VAL A 347 -33.39 -31.39 6.66
C VAL A 347 -33.50 -31.35 5.13
N ALA A 348 -34.64 -31.78 4.62
CA ALA A 348 -35.01 -31.70 3.21
C ALA A 348 -36.33 -30.93 3.08
N GLY A 349 -36.41 -30.02 2.12
CA GLY A 349 -37.61 -29.28 1.79
C GLY A 349 -37.95 -29.44 0.32
N VAL A 350 -39.19 -29.81 0.02
CA VAL A 350 -39.71 -29.79 -1.35
C VAL A 350 -40.71 -28.66 -1.53
N GLN A 351 -40.58 -27.94 -2.63
CA GLN A 351 -41.38 -26.76 -2.94
C GLN A 351 -41.74 -26.72 -4.43
N TYR A 352 -42.88 -26.09 -4.72
CA TYR A 352 -43.33 -25.80 -6.08
C TYR A 352 -43.35 -27.03 -7.00
N ALA A 353 -43.80 -28.18 -6.47
CA ALA A 353 -43.94 -29.48 -7.15
C ALA A 353 -42.63 -30.19 -7.58
N GLN A 354 -41.57 -29.45 -7.90
CA GLN A 354 -40.35 -30.00 -8.53
C GLN A 354 -39.03 -29.54 -7.92
N GLU A 355 -39.05 -28.61 -6.97
CA GLU A 355 -37.83 -28.05 -6.38
C GLU A 355 -37.47 -28.80 -5.08
N CYS A 356 -36.17 -29.06 -4.89
CA CYS A 356 -35.63 -29.68 -3.68
C CYS A 356 -34.59 -28.76 -3.04
N TYR A 357 -34.67 -28.61 -1.73
CA TYR A 357 -33.77 -27.80 -0.92
C TYR A 357 -33.24 -28.64 0.25
N CYS A 358 -31.95 -28.51 0.55
CA CYS A 358 -31.29 -29.27 1.61
C CYS A 358 -30.68 -28.33 2.66
N ASP A 359 -30.74 -28.70 3.93
CA ASP A 359 -30.05 -28.00 5.01
C ASP A 359 -29.95 -28.88 6.26
N ASN A 360 -29.39 -28.38 7.36
CA ASN A 360 -29.38 -29.08 8.64
C ASN A 360 -30.40 -28.52 9.66
N PHE A 361 -31.14 -27.48 9.26
CA PHE A 361 -32.04 -26.70 10.11
C PHE A 361 -32.87 -25.73 9.25
N LEU A 362 -33.83 -25.04 9.87
CA LEU A 362 -34.60 -23.96 9.23
C LEU A 362 -34.00 -22.59 9.56
N ARG A 363 -34.06 -21.65 8.61
CA ARG A 363 -33.49 -20.29 8.71
C ARG A 363 -34.53 -19.21 8.43
N ASN A 364 -34.27 -18.00 8.91
CA ASN A 364 -35.10 -16.80 8.68
C ASN A 364 -36.51 -16.91 9.29
N SER A 365 -36.59 -17.53 10.48
CA SER A 365 -37.82 -17.61 11.27
C SER A 365 -39.07 -18.07 10.51
N PRO A 366 -39.02 -19.18 9.74
CA PRO A 366 -40.20 -19.67 9.05
C PRO A 366 -41.20 -20.15 10.09
N THR A 367 -42.45 -19.80 9.87
CA THR A 367 -43.57 -20.21 10.72
C THR A 367 -44.18 -21.49 10.16
N LYS A 368 -44.64 -22.38 11.05
CA LYS A 368 -45.36 -23.58 10.64
C LYS A 368 -46.73 -23.16 10.11
N ALA A 369 -47.01 -23.45 8.85
CA ALA A 369 -48.28 -23.20 8.20
C ALA A 369 -49.21 -24.42 8.33
N PRO A 370 -50.52 -24.28 8.06
CA PRO A 370 -51.40 -25.43 7.90
C PRO A 370 -50.85 -26.38 6.81
N ASP A 371 -50.90 -27.69 7.03
CA ASP A 371 -50.39 -28.66 6.03
C ASP A 371 -51.12 -28.55 4.67
N SER A 372 -52.37 -28.07 4.68
CA SER A 372 -53.14 -27.76 3.47
C SER A 372 -52.52 -26.68 2.59
N ASP A 373 -51.65 -25.81 3.12
CA ASP A 373 -50.96 -24.77 2.34
C ASP A 373 -49.89 -25.39 1.42
N CYS A 374 -49.35 -26.54 1.79
CA CYS A 374 -48.44 -27.33 0.97
C CYS A 374 -49.24 -28.24 0.03
N SER A 375 -50.00 -27.61 -0.87
CA SER A 375 -51.07 -28.26 -1.64
C SER A 375 -50.63 -28.86 -2.97
N MET A 376 -49.46 -28.49 -3.49
CA MET A 376 -48.99 -28.93 -4.81
C MET A 376 -48.55 -30.38 -4.77
N ASN A 377 -48.97 -31.15 -5.77
CA ASN A 377 -48.51 -32.53 -5.93
C ASN A 377 -47.07 -32.55 -6.46
N CYS A 378 -46.29 -33.54 -6.05
CA CYS A 378 -44.97 -33.78 -6.62
C CYS A 378 -45.10 -34.20 -8.10
N VAL A 379 -44.23 -33.69 -8.98
CA VAL A 379 -44.32 -33.97 -10.43
C VAL A 379 -44.06 -35.46 -10.74
N GLY A 380 -43.13 -36.09 -10.02
CA GLY A 380 -42.81 -37.51 -10.16
C GLY A 380 -43.71 -38.47 -9.40
N SER A 381 -44.51 -37.97 -8.45
CA SER A 381 -45.43 -38.76 -7.64
C SER A 381 -46.68 -37.93 -7.30
N PRO A 382 -47.72 -37.95 -8.16
CA PRO A 382 -48.92 -37.13 -7.97
C PRO A 382 -49.70 -37.41 -6.67
N GLY A 383 -49.40 -38.51 -5.98
CA GLY A 383 -49.96 -38.87 -4.68
C GLY A 383 -49.32 -38.13 -3.50
N GLU A 384 -48.11 -37.58 -3.67
CA GLU A 384 -47.33 -36.90 -2.62
C GLU A 384 -47.47 -35.38 -2.76
N LYS A 385 -47.36 -34.63 -1.65
CA LYS A 385 -47.30 -33.16 -1.72
C LYS A 385 -45.90 -32.59 -1.61
N CYS A 386 -45.55 -31.74 -2.56
CA CYS A 386 -44.27 -31.06 -2.70
C CYS A 386 -44.41 -29.53 -2.53
N GLY A 387 -44.88 -29.09 -1.36
CA GLY A 387 -44.97 -27.68 -1.00
C GLY A 387 -46.01 -26.87 -1.80
N ALA A 388 -45.76 -25.56 -1.93
CA ALA A 388 -46.50 -24.63 -2.79
C ALA A 388 -45.68 -23.34 -3.00
N GLY A 389 -46.19 -22.33 -3.72
CA GLY A 389 -45.53 -21.03 -3.83
C GLY A 389 -45.30 -20.39 -2.45
N GLY A 390 -44.04 -20.21 -2.05
CA GLY A 390 -43.66 -19.69 -0.73
C GLY A 390 -43.98 -20.64 0.44
N ARG A 391 -44.03 -21.95 0.19
CA ARG A 391 -44.27 -23.01 1.19
C ARG A 391 -43.36 -24.21 0.93
N ASN A 392 -42.66 -24.68 1.96
CA ASN A 392 -41.85 -25.89 1.92
C ASN A 392 -42.57 -27.02 2.68
N SER A 393 -42.76 -28.18 2.05
CA SER A 393 -43.03 -29.43 2.78
C SER A 393 -41.70 -29.93 3.33
N VAL A 394 -41.53 -29.87 4.65
CA VAL A 394 -40.23 -30.12 5.31
C VAL A 394 -40.17 -31.51 5.91
N TYR A 395 -39.03 -32.18 5.72
CA TYR A 395 -38.70 -33.50 6.22
C TYR A 395 -37.39 -33.45 6.99
N THR A 396 -37.28 -34.20 8.08
CA THR A 396 -36.09 -34.21 8.95
C THR A 396 -35.78 -35.60 9.49
N ASN A 397 -34.51 -35.96 9.66
CA ASN A 397 -34.09 -37.17 10.40
C ASN A 397 -33.69 -36.91 11.86
N GLY A 398 -33.93 -35.69 12.36
CA GLY A 398 -33.68 -35.28 13.74
C GLY A 398 -34.60 -34.14 14.20
N THR A 399 -34.25 -33.44 15.26
CA THR A 399 -34.99 -32.26 15.73
C THR A 399 -34.75 -31.07 14.80
N ILE A 400 -35.82 -30.41 14.36
CA ILE A 400 -35.70 -29.16 13.61
C ILE A 400 -35.35 -28.02 14.56
N THR A 401 -34.17 -27.44 14.34
CA THR A 401 -33.81 -26.14 14.91
C THR A 401 -34.25 -25.03 13.96
N ASN A 402 -34.88 -23.97 14.49
CA ASN A 402 -35.30 -22.79 13.73
C ASN A 402 -34.45 -21.58 14.14
N TYR A 403 -33.70 -21.02 13.20
CA TYR A 403 -32.85 -19.86 13.41
C TYR A 403 -33.47 -18.56 12.93
N GLN A 404 -33.25 -17.49 13.70
CA GLN A 404 -33.65 -16.13 13.35
C GLN A 404 -32.91 -15.61 12.10
N PRO A 405 -33.50 -14.66 11.35
CA PRO A 405 -32.79 -13.96 10.27
C PRO A 405 -31.57 -13.23 10.84
N PRO A 406 -30.50 -13.09 10.04
CA PRO A 406 -29.31 -12.39 10.50
C PRO A 406 -29.63 -10.91 10.73
N GLY A 407 -29.07 -10.35 11.79
CA GLY A 407 -29.29 -8.95 12.18
C GLY A 407 -28.00 -8.17 12.35
N PRO A 408 -28.06 -6.83 12.41
CA PRO A 408 -26.93 -6.04 12.84
C PRO A 408 -26.55 -6.46 14.27
N LEU A 409 -25.26 -6.68 14.49
CA LEU A 409 -24.74 -7.05 15.80
C LEU A 409 -25.07 -5.97 16.84
N THR A 410 -25.75 -6.35 17.93
CA THR A 410 -26.21 -5.42 18.98
C THR A 410 -25.20 -5.27 20.13
N ASN A 411 -24.33 -6.27 20.33
CA ASN A 411 -23.27 -6.26 21.33
C ASN A 411 -21.92 -6.00 20.66
N LEU A 412 -21.67 -4.73 20.31
CA LEU A 412 -20.45 -4.31 19.62
C LEU A 412 -19.30 -4.08 20.62
N PRO A 413 -18.03 -4.26 20.20
CA PRO A 413 -16.89 -3.92 21.03
C PRO A 413 -16.84 -2.42 21.35
N GLY A 414 -16.45 -2.05 22.56
CA GLY A 414 -16.23 -0.66 22.95
C GLY A 414 -17.46 0.23 22.77
N ASN A 415 -17.28 1.38 22.11
CA ASN A 415 -18.35 2.37 21.86
C ASN A 415 -18.80 2.39 20.40
N TRP A 416 -18.63 1.28 19.67
CA TRP A 416 -19.14 1.16 18.31
C TRP A 416 -20.67 1.07 18.28
N SER A 417 -21.29 1.64 17.26
CA SER A 417 -22.74 1.61 17.04
C SER A 417 -23.04 1.36 15.57
N TYR A 418 -23.93 0.40 15.30
CA TYR A 418 -24.50 0.21 13.97
C TYR A 418 -25.34 1.44 13.61
N THR A 419 -24.95 2.12 12.54
CA THR A 419 -25.58 3.38 12.11
C THR A 419 -26.62 3.14 11.03
N GLY A 420 -26.46 2.08 10.23
CA GLY A 420 -27.44 1.69 9.22
C GLY A 420 -26.81 1.03 8.01
N CYS A 421 -27.64 0.72 7.02
CA CYS A 421 -27.20 0.26 5.72
C CYS A 421 -27.00 1.48 4.80
N ILE A 422 -25.85 1.64 4.17
CA ILE A 422 -25.56 2.76 3.26
C ILE A 422 -25.14 2.27 1.88
N GLN A 423 -25.34 3.08 0.85
CA GLN A 423 -24.89 2.78 -0.51
C GLN A 423 -23.36 2.79 -0.60
N ASP A 424 -22.78 1.82 -1.32
CA ASP A 424 -21.39 1.87 -1.78
C ASP A 424 -21.28 2.24 -3.27
N ASN A 425 -20.04 2.32 -3.78
CA ASN A 425 -19.68 2.58 -5.18
C ASN A 425 -20.39 3.82 -5.76
N VAL A 426 -20.45 4.89 -4.99
CA VAL A 426 -21.08 6.13 -5.45
C VAL A 426 -20.24 6.73 -6.57
N ASN A 427 -20.82 6.85 -7.76
CA ASN A 427 -20.12 7.31 -8.97
C ASN A 427 -18.85 6.49 -9.30
N ASN A 428 -18.90 5.16 -9.12
CA ASN A 428 -17.76 4.24 -9.31
C ASN A 428 -16.58 4.48 -8.35
N VAL A 429 -16.83 5.09 -7.19
CA VAL A 429 -15.83 5.27 -6.13
C VAL A 429 -16.34 4.64 -4.85
N ARG A 430 -15.50 3.81 -4.20
CA ARG A 430 -15.83 3.22 -2.88
C ARG A 430 -15.94 4.34 -1.85
N VAL A 431 -16.95 4.24 -0.98
CA VAL A 431 -17.18 5.25 0.06
C VAL A 431 -16.00 5.28 1.02
N PHE A 432 -15.54 4.10 1.47
CA PHE A 432 -14.40 4.01 2.36
C PHE A 432 -13.12 3.63 1.60
N PRO A 433 -11.99 4.30 1.88
CA PRO A 433 -10.78 4.16 1.06
C PRO A 433 -9.97 2.89 1.32
N TYR A 434 -10.18 2.19 2.45
CA TYR A 434 -9.37 1.04 2.83
C TYR A 434 -10.21 -0.22 2.92
N GLU A 435 -10.07 -1.10 1.91
CA GLU A 435 -10.70 -2.42 1.85
C GLU A 435 -9.75 -3.52 2.31
N MET A 436 -10.29 -4.49 3.05
CA MET A 436 -9.65 -5.75 3.41
C MET A 436 -10.61 -6.90 3.14
N ILE A 437 -10.10 -8.02 2.61
CA ILE A 437 -10.90 -9.18 2.25
C ILE A 437 -10.54 -10.35 3.18
N PHE A 438 -11.54 -10.84 3.92
CA PHE A 438 -11.43 -11.93 4.88
C PHE A 438 -12.35 -13.09 4.46
N GLN A 439 -11.87 -13.90 3.51
CA GLN A 439 -12.68 -14.93 2.83
C GLN A 439 -13.36 -15.96 3.76
N LYS A 440 -12.81 -16.22 4.95
CA LYS A 440 -13.27 -17.32 5.82
C LYS A 440 -13.60 -16.91 7.25
N ASN A 441 -13.32 -15.68 7.63
CA ASN A 441 -13.32 -15.27 9.03
C ASN A 441 -13.64 -13.78 9.23
N ASN A 442 -14.28 -13.14 8.25
CA ASN A 442 -14.76 -11.78 8.46
C ASN A 442 -15.85 -11.78 9.52
N SER A 443 -15.83 -10.81 10.42
CA SER A 443 -16.87 -10.54 11.41
C SER A 443 -16.96 -9.04 11.62
N ASN A 444 -18.11 -8.53 12.07
CA ASN A 444 -18.18 -7.11 12.41
C ASN A 444 -17.22 -6.80 13.55
N THR A 445 -17.21 -7.59 14.62
CA THR A 445 -16.29 -7.39 15.77
C THR A 445 -14.82 -7.30 15.34
N TYR A 446 -14.37 -8.18 14.45
CA TYR A 446 -13.00 -8.17 13.95
C TYR A 446 -12.72 -6.92 13.12
N CYS A 447 -13.60 -6.59 12.17
CA CYS A 447 -13.49 -5.40 11.33
C CYS A 447 -13.42 -4.12 12.18
N LEU A 448 -14.33 -3.97 13.15
CA LEU A 448 -14.38 -2.82 14.06
C LEU A 448 -13.14 -2.70 14.92
N THR A 449 -12.65 -3.82 15.47
CA THR A 449 -11.44 -3.84 16.30
C THR A 449 -10.21 -3.43 15.49
N LEU A 450 -10.09 -3.93 14.26
CA LEU A 450 -8.99 -3.60 13.36
C LEU A 450 -9.02 -2.12 12.94
N CYS A 451 -10.17 -1.60 12.53
CA CYS A 451 -10.31 -0.17 12.20
C CYS A 451 -9.97 0.71 13.42
N GLN A 452 -10.46 0.35 14.60
CA GLN A 452 -10.15 1.06 15.84
C GLN A 452 -8.65 1.03 16.17
N GLN A 453 -7.96 -0.10 15.98
CA GLN A 453 -6.52 -0.24 16.22
C GLN A 453 -5.69 0.71 15.33
N TYR A 454 -6.14 0.96 14.10
CA TYR A 454 -5.54 1.93 13.18
C TYR A 454 -6.11 3.35 13.33
N GLY A 455 -6.99 3.58 14.32
CA GLY A 455 -7.53 4.91 14.63
C GLY A 455 -8.64 5.40 13.70
N TYR A 456 -9.27 4.52 12.94
CA TYR A 456 -10.43 4.84 12.09
C TYR A 456 -11.72 4.80 12.92
N SER A 457 -12.52 5.85 12.80
CA SER A 457 -13.76 6.03 13.58
C SER A 457 -15.03 5.62 12.83
N ALA A 458 -14.87 5.21 11.58
CA ALA A 458 -15.90 4.58 10.76
C ALA A 458 -15.39 3.24 10.22
N ALA A 459 -16.29 2.29 10.17
CA ALA A 459 -16.03 0.97 9.63
C ALA A 459 -17.28 0.44 8.93
N ALA A 460 -17.10 -0.40 7.92
CA ALA A 460 -18.20 -1.04 7.25
C ALA A 460 -17.85 -2.44 6.74
N THR A 461 -18.87 -3.24 6.45
CA THR A 461 -18.71 -4.58 5.89
C THR A 461 -19.60 -4.76 4.66
N GLU A 462 -19.11 -5.51 3.66
CA GLU A 462 -19.81 -5.79 2.39
C GLU A 462 -19.58 -7.25 1.98
N TYR A 463 -20.55 -7.82 1.23
CA TYR A 463 -20.47 -9.16 0.64
C TYR A 463 -20.07 -10.30 1.59
N GLY A 464 -20.26 -10.14 2.91
CA GLY A 464 -19.89 -11.14 3.90
C GLY A 464 -18.41 -11.20 4.23
N GLU A 465 -17.53 -10.98 3.26
CA GLU A 465 -16.07 -11.15 3.41
C GLU A 465 -15.28 -9.84 3.47
N GLN A 466 -15.88 -8.72 3.05
CA GLN A 466 -15.16 -7.46 2.94
C GLN A 466 -15.33 -6.62 4.20
N CYS A 467 -14.24 -5.98 4.61
CA CYS A 467 -14.17 -5.03 5.70
C CYS A 467 -13.56 -3.74 5.19
N PHE A 468 -14.15 -2.62 5.61
CA PHE A 468 -13.76 -1.29 5.20
C PHE A 468 -13.47 -0.44 6.42
N CYS A 469 -12.38 0.34 6.38
CA CYS A 469 -12.08 1.36 7.37
C CYS A 469 -12.03 2.74 6.74
N GLY A 470 -12.48 3.75 7.49
CA GLY A 470 -12.35 5.14 7.10
C GLY A 470 -12.84 6.07 8.21
N ASP A 471 -13.26 7.25 7.82
CA ASP A 471 -13.78 8.27 8.72
C ASP A 471 -15.21 8.65 8.32
N PRO A 472 -16.08 9.06 9.26
CA PRO A 472 -17.47 9.42 8.96
C PRO A 472 -17.61 10.49 7.88
N GLN A 473 -16.61 11.36 7.74
CA GLN A 473 -16.56 12.38 6.70
C GLN A 473 -16.60 11.78 5.29
N ASN A 474 -16.09 10.56 5.07
CA ASN A 474 -16.14 9.90 3.77
C ASN A 474 -17.57 9.66 3.27
N VAL A 475 -18.50 9.32 4.17
CA VAL A 475 -19.92 9.13 3.84
C VAL A 475 -20.52 10.43 3.28
N ILE A 476 -20.11 11.57 3.84
CA ILE A 476 -20.56 12.90 3.43
C ILE A 476 -19.90 13.31 2.11
N ASP A 477 -18.57 13.20 2.03
CA ASP A 477 -17.78 13.64 0.87
C ASP A 477 -18.19 12.93 -0.43
N TYR A 478 -18.53 11.63 -0.34
CA TYR A 478 -18.99 10.85 -1.47
C TYR A 478 -20.51 10.85 -1.66
N GLY A 479 -21.27 11.48 -0.77
CA GLY A 479 -22.74 11.57 -0.88
C GLY A 479 -23.45 10.21 -0.77
N ALA A 480 -22.93 9.31 0.08
CA ALA A 480 -23.51 7.98 0.26
C ALA A 480 -24.88 8.07 0.95
N ARG A 481 -25.92 7.55 0.29
CA ARG A 481 -27.29 7.57 0.82
C ARG A 481 -27.55 6.39 1.76
N THR A 482 -28.42 6.60 2.75
CA THR A 482 -29.00 5.53 3.56
C THR A 482 -29.91 4.65 2.71
N LEU A 483 -29.78 3.34 2.89
CA LEU A 483 -30.61 2.30 2.28
C LEU A 483 -31.58 1.72 3.31
N ALA A 484 -32.58 0.96 2.84
CA ALA A 484 -33.35 0.12 3.74
C ALA A 484 -32.42 -0.90 4.40
N ASN A 485 -32.62 -1.21 5.69
CA ASN A 485 -31.78 -2.21 6.38
C ASN A 485 -31.83 -3.58 5.69
N SER A 486 -32.93 -3.92 5.00
CA SER A 486 -33.08 -5.13 4.20
C SER A 486 -32.13 -5.20 3.00
N SER A 487 -31.48 -4.09 2.60
CA SER A 487 -30.43 -4.09 1.58
C SER A 487 -29.11 -4.69 2.09
N CYS A 488 -28.89 -4.70 3.41
CA CYS A 488 -27.76 -5.34 4.06
C CYS A 488 -28.20 -6.72 4.56
N ASN A 489 -28.19 -7.71 3.67
CA ASN A 489 -28.79 -9.03 3.88
C ASN A 489 -27.80 -10.20 3.72
N VAL A 490 -26.49 -9.91 3.56
CA VAL A 490 -25.45 -10.92 3.43
C VAL A 490 -24.84 -11.21 4.80
N ARG A 491 -24.67 -12.50 5.14
CA ARG A 491 -24.03 -12.94 6.39
C ARG A 491 -22.51 -12.82 6.32
N CYS A 492 -21.89 -12.55 7.46
CA CYS A 492 -20.43 -12.57 7.59
C CYS A 492 -19.86 -13.99 7.36
N THR A 493 -18.65 -14.10 6.80
CA THR A 493 -18.05 -15.41 6.46
C THR A 493 -17.60 -16.23 7.67
N ASN A 494 -17.38 -15.62 8.84
CA ASN A 494 -17.13 -16.33 10.09
C ASN A 494 -18.38 -17.03 10.65
N ASP A 495 -19.57 -16.65 10.19
CA ASP A 495 -20.83 -17.11 10.75
C ASP A 495 -21.17 -18.47 10.14
N THR A 496 -20.94 -19.53 10.93
CA THR A 496 -21.28 -20.88 10.47
C THR A 496 -22.78 -21.08 10.46
N ALA A 497 -23.22 -21.90 9.50
CA ALA A 497 -24.56 -22.44 9.47
C ALA A 497 -24.91 -23.09 10.83
N GLY A 498 -25.64 -22.37 11.70
CA GLY A 498 -26.08 -22.87 13.00
C GLY A 498 -26.10 -21.85 14.14
N SER A 499 -25.72 -20.58 13.89
CA SER A 499 -25.87 -19.51 14.87
C SER A 499 -27.29 -18.94 14.85
N ASN A 500 -27.88 -18.74 16.02
CA ASN A 500 -29.21 -18.13 16.12
C ASN A 500 -29.12 -16.62 15.85
N GLY A 501 -29.60 -16.19 14.68
CA GLY A 501 -29.71 -14.78 14.31
C GLY A 501 -28.40 -14.09 13.91
N GLY A 502 -27.38 -14.83 13.46
CA GLY A 502 -26.00 -14.35 13.17
C GLY A 502 -25.82 -13.02 12.42
N GLU A 503 -24.59 -12.57 12.24
CA GLU A 503 -24.30 -11.17 11.89
C GLU A 503 -24.37 -10.86 10.38
N ILE A 504 -24.97 -9.71 10.03
CA ILE A 504 -24.94 -9.17 8.66
C ILE A 504 -23.63 -8.42 8.38
N CYS A 505 -23.08 -8.65 7.20
CA CYS A 505 -21.88 -8.00 6.66
C CYS A 505 -22.19 -7.40 5.28
N GLY A 506 -23.12 -6.44 5.26
CA GLY A 506 -23.54 -5.70 4.07
C GLY A 506 -24.42 -6.48 3.10
N GLY A 507 -24.37 -6.10 1.83
CA GLY A 507 -25.16 -6.64 0.74
C GLY A 507 -24.64 -6.14 -0.61
N GLN A 508 -25.39 -6.36 -1.69
CA GLN A 508 -24.97 -5.91 -3.01
C GLN A 508 -24.99 -4.38 -3.10
N ASN A 509 -23.82 -3.77 -3.23
CA ASN A 509 -23.62 -2.33 -3.24
C ASN A 509 -24.16 -1.62 -1.98
N ALA A 510 -24.10 -2.34 -0.86
CA ALA A 510 -24.75 -1.97 0.39
C ALA A 510 -23.82 -2.30 1.57
N LEU A 511 -23.34 -1.26 2.25
CA LEU A 511 -22.44 -1.36 3.38
C LEU A 511 -23.21 -1.41 4.69
N SER A 512 -22.96 -2.44 5.50
CA SER A 512 -23.32 -2.40 6.93
C SER A 512 -22.40 -1.40 7.62
N TYR A 513 -22.90 -0.20 7.94
CA TYR A 513 -22.08 0.92 8.41
C TYR A 513 -22.13 1.06 9.94
N TYR A 514 -20.94 1.21 10.53
CA TYR A 514 -20.72 1.38 11.96
C TYR A 514 -19.89 2.64 12.23
N GLN A 515 -20.23 3.31 13.32
CA GLN A 515 -19.52 4.51 13.76
C GLN A 515 -19.16 4.40 15.25
N TRP A 516 -17.96 4.86 15.58
CA TRP A 516 -17.54 5.04 16.97
C TRP A 516 -18.27 6.23 17.61
N LYS A 517 -18.93 6.00 18.75
CA LYS A 517 -19.71 7.03 19.49
C LYS A 517 -19.07 7.47 20.81
N GLY A 518 -17.91 6.89 21.16
CA GLY A 518 -17.14 7.31 22.33
C GLY A 518 -16.32 8.56 22.05
N GLU A 519 -15.38 8.87 22.96
CA GLU A 519 -14.38 9.91 22.73
C GLU A 519 -13.66 9.71 21.38
N PRO A 520 -13.50 10.76 20.55
CA PRO A 520 -12.83 10.64 19.26
C PRO A 520 -11.46 9.96 19.38
N LEU A 521 -11.27 8.89 18.60
CA LEU A 521 -10.01 8.13 18.54
C LEU A 521 -8.83 9.02 18.15
N ASN A 522 -9.09 10.00 17.28
CA ASN A 522 -8.16 11.06 16.90
C ASN A 522 -8.93 12.37 16.81
N SER A 523 -8.32 13.47 17.26
CA SER A 523 -8.83 14.82 17.05
C SER A 523 -7.66 15.76 16.81
N TRP A 524 -7.74 16.49 15.71
CA TRP A 524 -6.71 17.44 15.30
C TRP A 524 -7.23 18.85 15.51
N ASN A 525 -6.37 19.70 16.09
CA ASN A 525 -6.66 21.13 16.14
C ASN A 525 -6.18 21.78 14.84
N VAL A 526 -6.91 22.76 14.34
CA VAL A 526 -6.45 23.65 13.27
C VAL A 526 -6.16 25.00 13.89
N ALA A 527 -4.88 25.37 13.95
CA ALA A 527 -4.46 26.63 14.55
C ALA A 527 -4.66 27.80 13.58
N THR A 528 -4.90 28.99 14.13
CA THR A 528 -5.04 30.24 13.36
C THR A 528 -4.24 31.37 14.04
N GLY A 529 -3.96 32.44 13.29
CA GLY A 529 -3.17 33.57 13.77
C GLY A 529 -1.80 33.15 14.30
N ASN A 530 -1.35 33.76 15.40
CA ASN A 530 -0.05 33.46 16.01
C ASN A 530 0.11 32.00 16.46
N ALA A 531 -0.99 31.32 16.81
CA ALA A 531 -0.93 29.91 17.22
C ALA A 531 -0.58 28.98 16.04
N ALA A 532 -0.79 29.42 14.79
CA ALA A 532 -0.46 28.65 13.59
C ALA A 532 1.01 28.73 13.18
N GLY A 533 1.80 29.61 13.80
CA GLY A 533 3.12 29.97 13.26
C GLY A 533 3.01 30.68 11.91
N ALA A 534 4.13 30.80 11.19
CA ALA A 534 4.14 31.37 9.84
C ALA A 534 5.31 30.84 9.01
N TYR A 535 5.07 30.62 7.71
CA TYR A 535 6.14 30.52 6.73
C TYR A 535 6.62 31.91 6.33
N GLN A 536 7.93 32.10 6.23
CA GLN A 536 8.55 33.33 5.76
C GLN A 536 9.68 32.99 4.78
N PHE A 537 9.71 33.67 3.63
CA PHE A 537 10.87 33.64 2.75
C PHE A 537 12.11 34.21 3.46
N LEU A 538 13.20 33.45 3.49
CA LEU A 538 14.43 33.85 4.16
C LEU A 538 15.39 34.53 3.16
N ILE A 539 15.80 33.80 2.14
CA ILE A 539 16.77 34.23 1.11
C ILE A 539 16.72 33.26 -0.07
N GLY A 540 17.11 33.73 -1.26
CA GLY A 540 17.38 32.83 -2.39
C GLY A 540 18.59 31.95 -2.13
N GLY A 541 18.59 30.74 -2.69
CA GLY A 541 19.70 29.80 -2.65
C GLY A 541 20.58 29.87 -3.89
N VAL A 542 21.83 29.45 -3.73
CA VAL A 542 22.82 29.32 -4.82
C VAL A 542 22.90 27.89 -5.38
N VAL A 543 22.36 26.93 -4.65
CA VAL A 543 22.25 25.49 -4.96
C VAL A 543 20.95 24.94 -4.40
N ILE A 544 20.56 23.74 -4.83
CA ILE A 544 19.51 22.95 -4.18
C ILE A 544 20.21 22.07 -3.16
N PRO A 545 20.13 22.37 -1.86
CA PRO A 545 20.84 21.60 -0.86
C PRO A 545 20.17 20.23 -0.68
N LEU A 546 20.97 19.19 -0.82
CA LEU A 546 20.58 17.80 -0.60
C LEU A 546 20.97 17.36 0.81
N ILE A 547 21.93 18.06 1.41
CA ILE A 547 22.34 17.95 2.81
C ILE A 547 22.38 19.36 3.39
N VAL A 548 21.74 19.55 4.55
CA VAL A 548 21.74 20.81 5.30
C VAL A 548 22.18 20.58 6.74
N THR A 549 23.18 21.33 7.22
CA THR A 549 23.71 21.17 8.58
C THR A 549 23.92 22.54 9.26
N PRO A 550 23.23 22.85 10.37
CA PRO A 550 23.58 23.96 11.23
C PRO A 550 24.93 23.71 11.90
N ALA A 551 25.81 24.70 11.83
CA ALA A 551 27.15 24.65 12.39
C ALA A 551 27.25 25.53 13.65
N ARG A 552 28.15 25.13 14.57
CA ARG A 552 28.35 25.81 15.86
C ARG A 552 28.80 27.27 15.80
N ASN A 553 29.17 27.74 14.61
CA ASN A 553 29.55 29.13 14.34
C ASN A 553 28.33 30.00 13.96
N GLY A 554 27.10 29.49 14.09
CA GLY A 554 25.86 30.21 13.76
C GLY A 554 25.51 30.24 12.27
N LYS A 555 26.23 29.45 11.46
CA LYS A 555 26.05 29.36 10.01
C LYS A 555 25.43 28.02 9.63
N VAL A 556 25.00 27.88 8.38
CA VAL A 556 24.40 26.65 7.88
C VAL A 556 25.12 26.19 6.62
N THR A 557 25.57 24.94 6.58
CA THR A 557 26.17 24.35 5.38
C THR A 557 25.09 23.77 4.47
N PHE A 558 25.30 23.97 3.17
CA PHE A 558 24.43 23.55 2.07
C PHE A 558 25.31 22.72 1.14
N VAL A 559 24.96 21.44 0.94
CA VAL A 559 25.72 20.57 0.05
C VAL A 559 24.80 19.92 -0.98
N GLU A 560 25.18 20.03 -2.25
CA GLU A 560 24.48 19.54 -3.44
C GLU A 560 25.32 18.43 -4.12
N ARG A 561 24.73 17.80 -5.14
CA ARG A 561 25.43 16.96 -6.10
C ARG A 561 26.44 17.76 -6.92
N PHE A 562 27.65 17.22 -7.06
CA PHE A 562 28.70 17.89 -7.84
C PHE A 562 28.38 17.92 -9.34
N GLY A 563 28.48 19.10 -9.96
CA GLY A 563 28.38 19.27 -11.41
C GLY A 563 26.96 19.22 -12.00
N THR A 564 25.91 19.11 -11.18
CA THR A 564 24.51 19.16 -11.64
C THR A 564 23.79 20.47 -11.34
N SER A 565 24.47 21.40 -10.67
CA SER A 565 23.94 22.75 -10.52
C SER A 565 23.68 23.34 -11.90
N GLN A 566 22.52 23.98 -12.07
CA GLN A 566 22.21 24.75 -13.29
C GLN A 566 23.20 25.91 -13.48
N ASN A 567 23.95 26.28 -12.44
CA ASN A 567 25.04 27.23 -12.51
C ASN A 567 26.38 26.51 -12.75
N ALA A 568 26.97 26.69 -13.93
CA ALA A 568 28.28 26.13 -14.29
C ALA A 568 29.44 26.60 -13.38
N SER A 569 29.25 27.67 -12.61
CA SER A 569 30.21 28.18 -11.62
C SER A 569 29.93 27.69 -10.19
N SER A 570 28.96 26.79 -10.00
CA SER A 570 28.67 26.22 -8.69
C SER A 570 29.81 25.34 -8.20
N THR A 571 30.12 25.41 -6.91
CA THR A 571 31.06 24.49 -6.25
C THR A 571 30.36 23.28 -5.63
N GLY A 572 29.03 23.22 -5.70
CA GLY A 572 28.20 22.19 -5.07
C GLY A 572 28.17 22.25 -3.54
N ALA A 573 28.87 23.20 -2.90
CA ALA A 573 28.90 23.32 -1.45
C ALA A 573 29.05 24.78 -1.02
N TYR A 574 28.21 25.21 -0.08
CA TYR A 574 28.13 26.59 0.37
C TYR A 574 27.87 26.67 1.87
N GLU A 575 28.27 27.79 2.47
CA GLU A 575 27.94 28.16 3.83
C GLU A 575 27.08 29.42 3.78
N LEU A 576 25.92 29.38 4.43
CA LEU A 576 25.02 30.51 4.62
C LEU A 576 25.30 31.18 5.97
N ASP A 577 25.63 32.46 5.93
CA ASP A 577 25.78 33.34 7.09
C ASP A 577 24.48 34.09 7.37
N LEU A 578 23.75 33.65 8.40
CA LEU A 578 22.48 34.24 8.80
C LEU A 578 22.59 35.69 9.29
N ALA A 579 23.78 36.17 9.63
CA ALA A 579 24.00 37.56 10.02
C ALA A 579 24.11 38.51 8.81
N GLN A 580 24.25 37.99 7.60
CA GLN A 580 24.46 38.76 6.37
C GLN A 580 23.25 38.68 5.40
N LEU A 581 22.06 38.31 5.88
CA LEU A 581 20.87 38.10 5.02
C LEU A 581 20.43 39.34 4.22
N ASN A 582 20.85 40.55 4.62
CA ASN A 582 20.60 41.79 3.90
C ASN A 582 21.55 42.03 2.70
N ASP A 583 22.61 41.23 2.56
CA ASP A 583 23.56 41.29 1.46
C ASP A 583 23.79 39.88 0.91
N PHE A 584 23.08 39.54 -0.17
CA PHE A 584 23.12 38.20 -0.78
C PHE A 584 24.55 37.73 -1.08
N SER A 585 25.42 38.64 -1.54
CA SER A 585 26.80 38.30 -1.93
C SER A 585 27.67 37.94 -0.73
N LYS A 586 27.39 38.51 0.44
CA LYS A 586 28.10 38.23 1.69
C LYS A 586 27.45 37.10 2.50
N ALA A 587 26.15 36.86 2.30
CA ALA A 587 25.42 35.77 2.94
C ALA A 587 25.96 34.40 2.52
N TRP A 588 26.40 34.25 1.27
CA TRP A 588 26.87 32.98 0.73
C TRP A 588 28.39 32.93 0.62
N ARG A 589 29.00 31.99 1.33
CA ARG A 589 30.43 31.68 1.20
C ARG A 589 30.62 30.33 0.51
N THR A 590 31.36 30.34 -0.57
CA THR A 590 31.73 29.13 -1.30
C THR A 590 32.53 28.17 -0.42
N MET A 591 32.13 26.90 -0.42
CA MET A 591 32.91 25.78 0.11
C MET A 591 33.30 24.84 -1.04
N HIS A 592 34.22 23.92 -0.78
CA HIS A 592 34.68 22.97 -1.78
C HIS A 592 34.64 21.56 -1.21
N VAL A 593 33.85 20.70 -1.83
CA VAL A 593 33.88 19.26 -1.60
C VAL A 593 34.88 18.62 -2.57
N LYS A 594 35.67 17.67 -2.09
CA LYS A 594 36.63 16.93 -2.93
C LYS A 594 35.96 15.79 -3.71
N THR A 595 34.75 15.40 -3.31
CA THR A 595 33.97 14.32 -3.91
C THR A 595 32.50 14.66 -3.93
N ASP A 596 31.76 14.03 -4.84
CA ASP A 596 30.32 14.17 -4.96
C ASP A 596 29.61 13.45 -3.80
N VAL A 597 29.12 14.20 -2.82
CA VAL A 597 28.47 13.64 -1.61
C VAL A 597 26.96 13.45 -1.78
N PHE A 598 26.45 13.54 -3.02
CA PHE A 598 25.05 13.25 -3.30
C PHE A 598 24.67 11.88 -2.75
N CYS A 599 23.59 11.82 -1.95
CA CYS A 599 23.09 10.59 -1.34
C CYS A 599 23.98 9.98 -0.24
N ALA A 600 24.84 10.80 0.38
CA ALA A 600 25.60 10.41 1.56
C ALA A 600 24.75 10.49 2.84
N ALA A 601 25.23 9.83 3.91
CA ALA A 601 24.88 10.20 5.28
C ALA A 601 25.73 11.38 5.74
N SER A 602 25.27 12.15 6.73
CA SER A 602 25.99 13.32 7.22
C SER A 602 25.83 13.51 8.73
N LEU A 603 26.90 13.88 9.42
CA LEU A 603 26.94 14.07 10.87
C LEU A 603 27.89 15.21 11.26
N THR A 604 27.60 15.87 12.38
CA THR A 604 28.58 16.71 13.09
C THR A 604 29.36 15.84 14.08
N ILE A 605 30.68 15.76 13.92
CA ILE A 605 31.55 14.95 14.78
C ILE A 605 31.82 15.66 16.12
N PRO A 606 32.15 14.91 17.20
CA PRO A 606 32.27 15.45 18.54
C PRO A 606 33.63 16.11 18.82
N ASP A 607 34.41 16.44 17.80
CA ASP A 607 35.70 17.10 17.97
C ASP A 607 35.54 18.56 18.42
N ARG A 608 36.62 19.23 18.84
CA ARG A 608 36.53 20.62 19.32
C ARG A 608 36.12 21.63 18.24
N ALA A 609 36.31 21.30 16.96
CA ALA A 609 35.91 22.15 15.86
C ALA A 609 34.43 22.01 15.48
N GLY A 610 33.80 20.88 15.80
CA GLY A 610 32.44 20.56 15.36
C GLY A 610 32.38 20.37 13.85
N ARG A 611 33.32 19.61 13.29
CA ARG A 611 33.40 19.37 11.84
C ARG A 611 32.21 18.53 11.36
N GLN A 612 31.79 18.76 10.12
CA GLN A 612 30.86 17.90 9.41
C GLN A 612 31.61 16.75 8.74
N ILE A 613 31.05 15.55 8.79
CA ILE A 613 31.51 14.39 8.03
C ILE A 613 30.38 13.87 7.16
N ASP A 614 30.69 13.57 5.90
CA ASP A 614 29.77 12.96 4.95
C ASP A 614 30.28 11.56 4.56
N VAL A 615 29.35 10.60 4.48
CA VAL A 615 29.61 9.16 4.40
C VAL A 615 28.89 8.57 3.20
N GLY A 616 29.64 8.13 2.18
CA GLY A 616 29.08 7.59 0.93
C GLY A 616 28.95 8.63 -0.19
N GLY A 617 28.16 8.34 -1.21
CA GLY A 617 27.83 9.29 -2.29
C GLY A 617 27.59 8.66 -3.67
N TRP A 618 27.45 9.48 -4.73
CA TRP A 618 27.04 9.07 -6.08
C TRP A 618 28.15 8.58 -7.02
N SER A 619 29.31 9.25 -7.07
CA SER A 619 30.34 8.93 -8.09
C SER A 619 31.15 7.67 -7.73
N ALA A 620 31.66 6.88 -8.69
CA ALA A 620 32.54 5.73 -8.39
C ALA A 620 33.76 6.06 -7.49
N PRO A 621 34.28 7.30 -7.50
CA PRO A 621 35.12 7.81 -6.42
C PRO A 621 34.37 7.97 -5.07
N SER A 622 33.22 8.64 -5.04
CA SER A 622 32.41 8.91 -3.84
C SER A 622 31.75 7.69 -3.19
N THR A 623 31.43 6.64 -3.95
CA THR A 623 30.83 5.41 -3.43
C THR A 623 31.83 4.69 -2.54
N LYS A 624 33.14 4.80 -2.77
CA LYS A 624 34.18 4.14 -1.95
C LYS A 624 34.38 4.79 -0.58
N GLY A 625 33.50 4.47 0.37
CA GLY A 625 33.65 4.72 1.81
C GLY A 625 33.76 6.19 2.22
N VAL A 626 33.63 6.46 3.50
CA VAL A 626 33.79 7.80 4.08
C VAL A 626 35.12 8.41 3.63
N ARG A 627 35.04 9.47 2.83
CA ARG A 627 36.26 10.16 2.40
C ARG A 627 36.65 11.23 3.38
N LEU A 628 37.41 10.79 4.37
CA LEU A 628 38.74 11.34 4.57
C LEU A 628 39.69 10.10 4.55
N TYR A 629 40.40 9.90 3.42
CA TYR A 629 41.28 8.74 3.05
C TYR A 629 41.89 7.89 4.20
N TRP A 630 42.20 6.59 4.16
CA TRP A 630 41.76 5.25 3.66
C TRP A 630 42.80 4.23 4.28
N PRO A 631 42.57 2.90 4.43
CA PRO A 631 43.67 1.91 4.44
C PRO A 631 43.59 0.86 3.30
N ASP A 632 44.49 1.00 2.29
CA ASP A 632 44.75 0.20 1.03
C ASP A 632 44.34 0.57 -0.46
N GLY A 633 43.44 1.50 -0.81
CA GLY A 633 43.21 2.11 -2.13
C GLY A 633 43.01 1.19 -3.34
N SER A 634 42.81 -0.12 -3.16
CA SER A 634 42.74 -1.04 -4.30
C SER A 634 41.39 -0.93 -5.03
N PRO A 635 41.35 -1.09 -6.37
CA PRO A 635 40.10 -1.32 -7.08
C PRO A 635 39.41 -2.56 -6.50
N GLY A 636 38.22 -2.41 -5.88
CA GLY A 636 37.46 -3.57 -5.39
C GLY A 636 36.70 -3.39 -4.07
N VAL A 637 36.86 -2.30 -3.31
CA VAL A 637 35.99 -2.05 -2.15
C VAL A 637 34.73 -1.31 -2.60
N PRO A 638 33.54 -1.89 -2.41
CA PRO A 638 32.29 -1.27 -2.81
C PRO A 638 31.99 -0.08 -1.91
N GLY A 639 31.11 0.82 -2.33
CA GLY A 639 30.44 1.52 -1.26
C GLY A 639 29.26 2.37 -1.66
N ARG A 640 28.91 3.26 -0.73
CA ARG A 640 27.54 3.32 -0.22
C ARG A 640 26.80 4.53 -0.76
N TRP A 641 25.66 4.25 -1.36
CA TRP A 641 24.61 5.19 -1.73
C TRP A 641 23.43 4.99 -0.77
N TYR A 642 22.92 6.06 -0.16
CA TYR A 642 21.90 6.01 0.91
C TYR A 642 22.23 5.18 2.16
N PRO A 643 23.47 5.26 2.71
CA PRO A 643 23.74 4.70 4.03
C PRO A 643 23.11 5.57 5.13
N SER A 644 22.97 5.01 6.32
CA SER A 644 22.82 5.81 7.55
C SER A 644 24.10 5.81 8.37
N ALA A 645 24.32 6.90 9.10
CA ALA A 645 25.43 7.01 10.04
C ALA A 645 24.97 7.52 11.41
N MET A 646 25.66 7.09 12.48
CA MET A 646 25.37 7.54 13.85
C MET A 646 26.64 7.54 14.74
N ILE A 647 26.77 8.53 15.63
CA ILE A 647 27.78 8.51 16.70
C ILE A 647 27.39 7.52 17.81
N LEU A 648 28.28 6.58 18.11
CA LEU A 648 28.16 5.60 19.19
C LEU A 648 28.56 6.17 20.55
N ALA A 649 28.20 5.46 21.62
CA ALA A 649 28.55 5.84 22.99
C ALA A 649 30.08 5.95 23.21
N ASN A 650 30.89 5.17 22.50
CA ASN A 650 32.35 5.26 22.55
C ASN A 650 32.93 6.40 21.66
N GLY A 651 32.07 7.19 21.01
CA GLY A 651 32.42 8.30 20.12
C GLY A 651 32.78 7.91 18.68
N SER A 652 32.88 6.61 18.36
CA SER A 652 33.06 6.16 16.97
C SER A 652 31.76 6.32 16.17
N ILE A 653 31.84 6.24 14.84
CA ILE A 653 30.70 6.33 13.93
C ILE A 653 30.34 4.92 13.47
N LEU A 654 29.07 4.52 13.64
CA LEU A 654 28.50 3.36 12.97
C LEU A 654 27.93 3.79 11.61
N VAL A 655 28.30 3.08 10.55
CA VAL A 655 27.75 3.21 9.20
C VAL A 655 26.98 1.95 8.86
N VAL A 656 25.78 2.11 8.30
CA VAL A 656 24.84 1.01 8.06
C VAL A 656 24.28 1.06 6.64
N GLY A 657 24.37 -0.07 5.94
CA GLY A 657 23.64 -0.31 4.69
C GLY A 657 24.09 0.57 3.53
N GLY A 658 23.13 0.83 2.65
CA GLY A 658 23.32 1.52 1.37
C GLY A 658 23.46 0.56 0.20
N GLU A 659 23.63 1.09 -1.01
CA GLU A 659 23.86 0.36 -2.26
C GLU A 659 25.20 0.74 -2.90
N GLU A 660 25.68 -0.05 -3.86
CA GLU A 660 26.88 0.20 -4.67
C GLU A 660 26.69 1.31 -5.73
N GLY A 661 26.22 2.48 -5.29
CA GLY A 661 25.78 3.56 -6.19
C GLY A 661 24.27 3.51 -6.46
N SER A 662 23.81 4.31 -7.42
CA SER A 662 22.38 4.46 -7.66
C SER A 662 21.72 3.25 -8.29
N ASN A 663 20.74 2.67 -7.58
CA ASN A 663 20.05 1.45 -7.95
C ASN A 663 21.05 0.28 -8.17
N GLY A 664 22.09 0.27 -7.34
CA GLY A 664 23.17 -0.71 -7.39
C GLY A 664 22.83 -1.98 -6.61
N ALA A 665 23.80 -2.88 -6.46
CA ALA A 665 23.65 -3.99 -5.55
C ALA A 665 23.62 -3.48 -4.09
N PRO A 666 22.88 -4.14 -3.18
CA PRO A 666 22.93 -3.80 -1.76
C PRO A 666 24.35 -3.88 -1.22
N VAL A 667 24.66 -3.01 -0.26
CA VAL A 667 25.83 -3.09 0.62
C VAL A 667 25.33 -3.48 2.01
N PRO A 668 25.00 -4.76 2.24
CA PRO A 668 24.29 -5.25 3.42
C PRO A 668 25.24 -5.38 4.62
N SER A 669 25.87 -4.29 5.02
CA SER A 669 26.93 -4.34 6.03
C SER A 669 26.94 -3.19 7.01
N LEU A 670 27.52 -3.47 8.18
CA LEU A 670 27.78 -2.56 9.28
C LEU A 670 29.29 -2.32 9.39
N GLU A 671 29.67 -1.06 9.58
CA GLU A 671 31.07 -0.64 9.65
C GLU A 671 31.27 0.41 10.75
N ILE A 672 32.41 0.36 11.44
CA ILE A 672 32.79 1.34 12.47
C ILE A 672 33.91 2.24 11.95
N LEU A 673 33.80 3.54 12.22
CA LEU A 673 34.83 4.54 11.90
C LEU A 673 35.27 5.32 13.16
N PRO A 674 36.58 5.49 13.37
CA PRO A 674 37.69 4.89 12.64
C PRO A 674 37.68 3.37 12.80
N SER A 675 37.99 2.62 11.74
CA SER A 675 37.94 1.17 11.82
C SER A 675 39.07 0.62 12.69
N PRO A 676 38.78 -0.16 13.76
CA PRO A 676 39.82 -0.73 14.61
C PRO A 676 40.67 -1.79 13.91
N SER A 677 40.16 -2.41 12.83
CA SER A 677 40.76 -3.58 12.17
C SER A 677 40.41 -3.73 10.68
N GLY A 678 39.67 -2.80 10.08
CA GLY A 678 39.10 -2.95 8.72
C GLY A 678 37.87 -3.87 8.67
N GLN A 679 37.34 -4.30 9.83
CA GLN A 679 36.24 -5.25 9.89
C GLN A 679 34.91 -4.62 9.41
N VAL A 680 34.30 -5.28 8.43
CA VAL A 680 32.96 -5.03 7.93
C VAL A 680 32.10 -6.23 8.30
N LEU A 681 30.94 -5.99 8.93
CA LEU A 681 30.05 -7.05 9.37
C LEU A 681 28.86 -7.18 8.42
N TYR A 682 28.62 -8.39 7.93
CA TYR A 682 27.46 -8.69 7.10
C TYR A 682 26.16 -8.69 7.93
N ALA A 683 25.09 -8.17 7.34
CA ALA A 683 23.76 -8.07 7.91
C ALA A 683 22.72 -8.62 6.92
N ASP A 684 22.34 -9.89 7.09
CA ASP A 684 21.40 -10.62 6.23
C ASP A 684 20.04 -9.91 6.06
N TYR A 685 19.60 -9.22 7.10
CA TYR A 685 18.34 -8.49 7.08
C TYR A 685 18.38 -7.26 6.16
N LEU A 686 19.55 -6.66 5.94
CA LEU A 686 19.71 -5.57 4.96
C LEU A 686 19.78 -6.12 3.53
N GLU A 687 20.31 -7.33 3.33
CA GLU A 687 20.25 -7.97 2.01
C GLU A 687 18.80 -8.30 1.64
N ARG A 688 18.06 -8.95 2.55
CA ARG A 688 16.71 -9.45 2.28
C ARG A 688 15.68 -8.34 2.04
N THR A 689 15.87 -7.18 2.65
CA THR A 689 14.89 -6.09 2.60
C THR A 689 15.26 -5.00 1.59
N ASP A 690 16.35 -5.16 0.85
CA ASP A 690 16.73 -4.30 -0.26
C ASP A 690 15.65 -4.31 -1.38
N PRO A 691 15.41 -3.18 -2.07
CA PRO A 691 15.95 -1.83 -1.84
C PRO A 691 15.13 -1.02 -0.81
N ASN A 692 14.28 -1.67 -0.03
CA ASN A 692 13.27 -1.02 0.82
C ASN A 692 13.77 -0.56 2.19
N ASN A 693 15.09 -0.57 2.40
CA ASN A 693 15.74 -0.39 3.71
C ASN A 693 16.83 0.69 3.75
N LEU A 694 16.96 1.48 2.68
CA LEU A 694 17.98 2.52 2.62
C LEU A 694 17.67 3.65 3.62
N TYR A 695 18.71 4.36 4.06
CA TYR A 695 18.64 5.25 5.22
C TYR A 695 17.93 4.61 6.44
N PRO A 696 18.41 3.47 6.96
CA PRO A 696 17.81 2.87 8.14
C PRO A 696 17.90 3.81 9.35
N PHE A 697 16.87 3.83 10.19
CA PHE A 697 16.84 4.70 11.36
C PHE A 697 17.65 4.12 12.51
N LEU A 698 18.54 4.92 13.10
CA LEU A 698 19.49 4.48 14.13
C LEU A 698 19.37 5.32 15.40
N THR A 699 19.45 4.68 16.57
CA THR A 699 19.74 5.38 17.83
C THR A 699 20.43 4.49 18.85
N VAL A 700 21.41 5.02 19.58
CA VAL A 700 21.90 4.43 20.84
C VAL A 700 20.80 4.56 21.91
N LEU A 701 20.53 3.48 22.63
CA LEU A 701 19.54 3.44 23.70
C LEU A 701 20.19 3.60 25.09
N PRO A 702 19.44 4.02 26.12
CA PRO A 702 19.95 4.10 27.50
C PRO A 702 20.56 2.79 28.02
N SER A 703 20.07 1.63 27.57
CA SER A 703 20.68 0.32 27.88
C SER A 703 22.08 0.11 27.30
N GLY A 704 22.51 0.96 26.38
CA GLY A 704 23.74 0.81 25.59
C GLY A 704 23.53 0.03 24.28
N ARG A 705 22.38 -0.62 24.09
CA ARG A 705 22.05 -1.29 22.81
C ARG A 705 21.81 -0.27 21.70
N ILE A 706 21.88 -0.74 20.46
CA ILE A 706 21.61 0.08 19.28
C ILE A 706 20.24 -0.34 18.72
N PHE A 707 19.32 0.61 18.62
CA PHE A 707 18.09 0.45 17.86
C PHE A 707 18.38 0.68 16.38
N ILE A 708 17.90 -0.24 15.55
CA ILE A 708 17.89 -0.11 14.10
C ILE A 708 16.49 -0.44 13.57
N GLN A 709 15.95 0.45 12.74
CA GLN A 709 14.73 0.19 11.96
C GLN A 709 14.99 0.37 10.47
N TYR A 710 14.52 -0.58 9.69
CA TYR A 710 14.70 -0.68 8.26
C TYR A 710 13.44 -1.28 7.63
N TYR A 711 13.01 -0.77 6.48
CA TYR A 711 11.72 -1.05 5.90
C TYR A 711 10.59 -0.82 6.92
N ASN A 712 9.91 -1.87 7.39
CA ASN A 712 8.98 -1.84 8.52
C ASN A 712 9.43 -2.75 9.68
N GLU A 713 10.65 -3.29 9.62
CA GLU A 713 11.23 -4.19 10.61
C GLU A 713 12.16 -3.44 11.56
N ALA A 714 12.35 -3.96 12.77
CA ALA A 714 13.26 -3.36 13.74
C ALA A 714 14.00 -4.41 14.59
N LYS A 715 15.24 -4.09 14.97
CA LYS A 715 16.10 -4.93 15.81
C LYS A 715 16.84 -4.09 16.85
N LEU A 716 17.26 -4.76 17.92
CA LEU A 716 18.28 -4.25 18.83
C LEU A 716 19.59 -4.99 18.55
N LEU A 717 20.68 -4.24 18.40
CA LEU A 717 22.02 -4.76 18.21
C LEU A 717 22.84 -4.63 19.49
N ASP A 718 23.73 -5.59 19.71
CA ASP A 718 24.78 -5.49 20.71
C ASP A 718 25.77 -4.38 20.33
N PRO A 719 26.17 -3.47 21.23
CA PRO A 719 26.99 -2.32 20.87
C PRO A 719 28.45 -2.66 20.52
N VAL A 720 28.92 -3.88 20.79
CA VAL A 720 30.30 -4.29 20.55
C VAL A 720 30.38 -5.19 19.32
N SER A 721 29.62 -6.28 19.32
CA SER A 721 29.60 -7.25 18.22
C SER A 721 28.71 -6.82 17.05
N LEU A 722 27.82 -5.84 17.24
CA LEU A 722 26.81 -5.38 16.28
C LEU A 722 25.83 -6.46 15.80
N GLN A 723 25.86 -7.64 16.42
CA GLN A 723 24.93 -8.73 16.12
C GLN A 723 23.56 -8.45 16.72
N PRO A 724 22.46 -8.87 16.06
CA PRO A 724 21.12 -8.74 16.61
C PRO A 724 20.97 -9.51 17.93
N VAL A 725 20.54 -8.82 18.98
CA VAL A 725 20.21 -9.42 20.30
C VAL A 725 18.71 -9.54 20.54
N LYS A 726 17.88 -8.76 19.81
CA LYS A 726 16.41 -8.82 19.90
C LYS A 726 15.81 -8.39 18.57
N THR A 727 14.84 -9.16 18.06
CA THR A 727 13.96 -8.70 16.98
C THR A 727 12.71 -8.07 17.62
N LEU A 728 12.34 -6.88 17.16
CA LEU A 728 11.17 -6.14 17.65
C LEU A 728 9.98 -6.40 16.72
N PRO A 729 8.73 -6.17 17.17
CA PRO A 729 7.57 -6.27 16.31
C PRO A 729 7.68 -5.34 15.10
N ASN A 730 7.09 -5.73 13.97
CA ASN A 730 7.06 -4.87 12.79
C ASN A 730 6.24 -3.60 13.06
N ALA A 731 6.74 -2.47 12.56
CA ALA A 731 6.02 -1.21 12.60
C ALA A 731 4.74 -1.34 11.74
N PRO A 732 3.54 -1.08 12.29
CA PRO A 732 2.30 -1.22 11.53
C PRO A 732 2.26 -0.17 10.42
N GLY A 733 1.85 -0.54 9.21
CA GLY A 733 1.74 0.34 8.04
C GLY A 733 0.36 1.00 7.88
N ALA A 734 -0.35 0.59 6.83
CA ALA A 734 -1.77 0.91 6.60
C ALA A 734 -2.66 -0.25 7.04
N VAL A 735 -3.93 0.02 7.33
CA VAL A 735 -4.87 -1.01 7.82
C VAL A 735 -5.08 -2.16 6.82
N ASN A 736 -5.04 -1.86 5.52
CA ASN A 736 -5.11 -2.84 4.43
C ASN A 736 -3.73 -3.32 3.94
N ASN A 737 -2.64 -2.78 4.48
CA ASN A 737 -1.28 -3.21 4.17
C ASN A 737 -0.37 -2.95 5.38
N ALA A 738 -0.43 -3.85 6.36
CA ALA A 738 0.32 -3.73 7.60
C ALA A 738 1.85 -3.73 7.37
N ALA A 739 2.32 -4.22 6.23
CA ALA A 739 3.73 -4.32 5.88
C ALA A 739 4.32 -3.03 5.27
N SER A 740 3.57 -1.93 5.18
CA SER A 740 4.02 -0.69 4.51
C SER A 740 5.34 -0.14 5.09
N GLY A 741 6.23 0.31 4.22
CA GLY A 741 7.59 0.70 4.60
C GLY A 741 7.69 2.08 5.25
N ARG A 742 8.71 2.25 6.10
CA ARG A 742 9.01 3.47 6.84
C ARG A 742 10.33 4.12 6.45
N THR A 743 11.26 3.40 5.85
CA THR A 743 12.54 3.93 5.37
C THR A 743 12.49 4.11 3.84
N TYR A 744 13.54 4.66 3.25
CA TYR A 744 13.62 4.83 1.80
C TYR A 744 13.44 3.47 1.07
N PRO A 745 12.71 3.42 -0.07
CA PRO A 745 12.10 4.55 -0.80
C PRO A 745 10.70 4.92 -0.30
N PHE A 746 10.11 4.17 0.62
CA PHE A 746 8.78 4.51 1.14
C PHE A 746 8.78 5.76 2.04
N ALA A 747 9.93 6.06 2.63
CA ALA A 747 10.37 7.32 3.24
C ALA A 747 9.38 7.97 4.23
N GLY A 748 9.41 7.51 5.48
CA GLY A 748 8.99 8.29 6.65
C GLY A 748 10.20 8.99 7.29
N THR A 749 9.98 9.59 8.46
CA THR A 749 11.04 10.23 9.27
C THR A 749 10.96 9.77 10.71
N MET A 750 12.12 9.46 11.31
CA MET A 750 12.22 9.16 12.75
C MET A 750 12.73 10.37 13.56
N MET A 751 12.13 10.58 14.73
CA MET A 751 12.64 11.44 15.80
C MET A 751 12.70 10.67 17.13
N ILE A 752 13.54 11.13 18.06
CA ILE A 752 13.57 10.64 19.45
C ILE A 752 12.76 11.63 20.29
N LEU A 753 11.80 11.14 21.08
CA LEU A 753 10.99 11.98 21.97
C LEU A 753 11.84 12.61 23.09
N PRO A 754 11.41 13.73 23.70
CA PRO A 754 12.22 14.46 24.66
C PRO A 754 12.62 13.57 25.85
N GLN A 755 13.91 13.53 26.17
CA GLN A 755 14.42 12.87 27.35
C GLN A 755 14.59 13.87 28.50
N SER A 756 14.29 13.45 29.72
CA SER A 756 14.45 14.26 30.93
C SER A 756 14.96 13.38 32.07
N PRO A 757 15.54 13.94 33.16
CA PRO A 757 15.92 13.17 34.33
C PRO A 757 14.78 12.25 34.81
N PRO A 758 15.08 11.00 35.19
CA PRO A 758 16.40 10.37 35.35
C PRO A 758 17.03 9.80 34.06
N TYR A 759 16.44 10.07 32.87
CA TYR A 759 16.92 9.61 31.56
C TYR A 759 16.94 8.09 31.35
N THR A 760 15.99 7.38 31.95
CA THR A 760 15.87 5.92 31.81
C THR A 760 15.08 5.49 30.59
N ASP A 761 14.23 6.38 30.06
CA ASP A 761 13.29 6.06 28.99
C ASP A 761 13.66 6.80 27.71
N LEU A 762 13.74 6.04 26.60
CA LEU A 762 13.84 6.59 25.25
C LEU A 762 12.69 6.02 24.41
N GLU A 763 11.89 6.91 23.83
CA GLU A 763 10.82 6.57 22.91
C GLU A 763 11.18 7.11 21.52
N VAL A 764 11.12 6.24 20.52
CA VAL A 764 11.24 6.63 19.10
C VAL A 764 9.86 6.95 18.55
N LEU A 765 9.78 7.94 17.66
CA LEU A 765 8.59 8.34 16.92
C LEU A 765 8.92 8.33 15.44
N ILE A 766 8.10 7.67 14.63
CA ILE A 766 8.28 7.57 13.18
C ILE A 766 6.99 7.98 12.50
N CYS A 767 7.06 9.01 11.66
CA CYS A 767 5.89 9.56 10.97
C CYS A 767 6.00 9.37 9.46
N GLY A 768 4.87 9.03 8.84
CA GLY A 768 4.80 8.89 7.39
C GLY A 768 5.45 7.61 6.86
N GLY A 769 5.66 7.57 5.55
CA GLY A 769 5.99 6.38 4.80
C GLY A 769 4.96 6.14 3.70
N SER A 770 5.04 5.01 3.00
CA SER A 770 4.06 4.65 1.96
C SER A 770 3.94 3.14 1.78
N THR A 771 2.83 2.72 1.17
CA THR A 771 2.53 1.31 0.88
C THR A 771 3.30 0.84 -0.36
N ALA A 772 3.71 -0.43 -0.40
CA ALA A 772 4.24 -1.02 -1.62
C ALA A 772 3.16 -1.06 -2.74
N GLY A 773 3.61 -1.06 -4.00
CA GLY A 773 2.72 -1.09 -5.17
C GLY A 773 2.14 0.29 -5.47
N ALA A 774 0.89 0.54 -5.08
CA ALA A 774 0.19 1.80 -5.36
C ALA A 774 0.83 3.04 -4.68
N ALA A 775 1.84 2.86 -3.81
CA ALA A 775 2.59 3.96 -3.19
C ALA A 775 1.70 4.98 -2.47
N VAL A 776 0.67 4.51 -1.76
CA VAL A 776 -0.22 5.39 -1.00
C VAL A 776 0.50 5.81 0.27
N ALA A 777 0.65 7.12 0.48
CA ALA A 777 1.34 7.62 1.65
C ALA A 777 0.55 7.31 2.94
N LEU A 778 1.29 7.03 4.01
CA LEU A 778 0.73 6.73 5.32
C LEU A 778 0.29 8.02 6.02
N ASP A 779 -0.85 7.94 6.72
CA ASP A 779 -1.42 9.03 7.52
C ASP A 779 -1.28 8.77 9.01
N ASN A 780 -0.17 8.16 9.43
CA ASN A 780 0.05 7.85 10.83
C ASN A 780 1.52 7.99 11.23
N CYS A 781 1.69 8.20 12.53
CA CYS A 781 2.95 8.03 13.22
C CYS A 781 2.89 6.81 14.12
N VAL A 782 4.02 6.15 14.30
CA VAL A 782 4.19 5.05 15.25
C VAL A 782 5.26 5.38 16.26
N SER A 783 5.03 5.04 17.53
CA SER A 783 6.01 5.22 18.59
C SER A 783 6.24 3.95 19.40
N MET A 784 7.45 3.79 19.91
CA MET A 784 7.84 2.63 20.73
C MET A 784 8.96 3.01 21.69
N LYS A 785 8.95 2.42 22.88
CA LYS A 785 10.09 2.40 23.80
C LYS A 785 10.91 1.11 23.58
N PRO A 786 12.02 1.13 22.83
CA PRO A 786 12.65 -0.11 22.36
C PRO A 786 13.28 -0.94 23.49
N ASP A 787 13.80 -0.29 24.53
CA ASP A 787 14.39 -0.95 25.71
C ASP A 787 13.35 -1.60 26.64
N SER A 788 12.05 -1.36 26.42
CA SER A 788 11.00 -2.00 27.22
C SER A 788 11.05 -3.52 27.04
N PRO A 789 10.90 -4.31 28.12
CA PRO A 789 10.71 -5.75 28.03
C PRO A 789 9.52 -6.11 27.11
N SER A 790 8.43 -5.35 27.19
CA SER A 790 7.22 -5.44 26.38
C SER A 790 7.15 -4.39 25.27
N ALA A 791 8.29 -4.10 24.63
CA ALA A 791 8.36 -3.17 23.51
C ALA A 791 7.34 -3.50 22.42
N ASN A 792 6.42 -2.57 22.16
CA ASN A 792 5.39 -2.67 21.14
C ASN A 792 5.10 -1.29 20.54
N TRP A 793 4.60 -1.27 19.32
CA TRP A 793 4.24 -0.05 18.61
C TRP A 793 2.90 0.51 19.09
N THR A 794 2.87 1.81 19.30
CA THR A 794 1.63 2.60 19.41
C THR A 794 1.45 3.37 18.10
N LEU A 795 0.25 3.36 17.53
CA LEU A 795 -0.08 4.13 16.34
C LEU A 795 -0.95 5.35 16.71
N GLU A 796 -0.65 6.51 16.10
CA GLU A 796 -1.47 7.73 16.16
C GLU A 796 -1.68 8.26 14.74
N ARG A 797 -2.90 8.69 14.37
CA ARG A 797 -3.17 9.21 13.02
C ARG A 797 -2.71 10.67 12.89
N MET A 798 -2.15 11.00 11.72
CA MET A 798 -1.83 12.34 11.27
C MET A 798 -3.04 12.98 10.57
N PRO A 799 -3.15 14.31 10.57
CA PRO A 799 -4.21 15.02 9.85
C PRO A 799 -4.08 14.95 8.31
N SER A 800 -2.96 14.44 7.79
CA SER A 800 -2.68 14.28 6.37
C SER A 800 -1.79 13.07 6.11
N LYS A 801 -2.01 12.36 5.00
CA LYS A 801 -1.05 11.37 4.46
C LYS A 801 0.27 12.05 4.11
N ARG A 802 1.41 11.44 4.45
CA ARG A 802 2.72 12.06 4.18
C ARG A 802 3.81 11.02 3.90
N VAL A 803 4.35 11.05 2.68
CA VAL A 803 5.61 10.42 2.27
C VAL A 803 6.68 11.49 2.14
N MET A 804 7.94 11.16 2.46
CA MET A 804 9.06 12.08 2.58
C MET A 804 8.76 13.32 3.46
N PRO A 805 8.19 13.14 4.67
CA PRO A 805 8.22 14.26 5.61
C PRO A 805 9.66 14.67 5.92
N CYS A 806 9.82 15.89 6.42
CA CYS A 806 10.95 16.22 7.28
C CYS A 806 10.41 16.53 8.67
N MET A 807 11.19 16.22 9.71
CA MET A 807 10.83 16.52 11.09
C MET A 807 11.96 17.25 11.81
N THR A 808 11.61 18.34 12.49
CA THR A 808 12.54 19.14 13.30
C THR A 808 12.07 19.18 14.75
N ALA A 809 12.94 18.81 15.69
CA ALA A 809 12.69 18.97 17.12
C ALA A 809 12.84 20.45 17.51
N LEU A 810 11.90 21.00 18.29
CA LEU A 810 11.90 22.41 18.71
C LEU A 810 12.31 22.57 20.18
N PRO A 811 12.82 23.71 20.65
CA PRO A 811 13.29 23.85 22.05
C PRO A 811 12.25 23.62 23.15
N ASP A 812 10.95 23.77 22.88
CA ASP A 812 9.86 23.85 23.87
C ASP A 812 9.26 22.52 24.36
N GLY A 813 9.22 21.53 23.49
CA GLY A 813 8.74 20.16 23.76
C GLY A 813 8.27 19.48 22.48
N THR A 814 7.97 20.30 21.48
CA THR A 814 7.24 19.93 20.28
C THR A 814 8.16 19.60 19.11
N TYR A 815 7.56 19.05 18.06
CA TYR A 815 8.20 18.67 16.80
C TYR A 815 7.40 19.26 15.65
N LEU A 816 8.09 19.86 14.68
CA LEU A 816 7.47 20.35 13.46
C LEU A 816 7.63 19.30 12.36
N ILE A 817 6.52 18.88 11.75
CA ILE A 817 6.47 18.00 10.59
C ILE A 817 6.13 18.86 9.37
N VAL A 818 6.99 18.84 8.36
CA VAL A 818 6.87 19.64 7.13
C VAL A 818 7.16 18.78 5.90
N ASN A 819 6.95 19.36 4.71
CA ASN A 819 7.33 18.78 3.41
C ASN A 819 6.65 17.43 3.05
N GLY A 820 6.97 16.88 1.89
CA GLY A 820 6.47 15.60 1.44
C GLY A 820 5.14 15.66 0.70
N ALA A 821 4.60 14.48 0.39
CA ALA A 821 3.47 14.32 -0.53
C ALA A 821 2.39 13.38 0.04
N ARG A 822 1.18 13.45 -0.51
CA ARG A 822 0.05 12.57 -0.13
C ARG A 822 0.01 11.28 -0.95
N GLN A 823 0.83 11.17 -1.99
CA GLN A 823 0.89 10.03 -2.90
C GLN A 823 2.31 9.83 -3.44
N GLY A 824 2.74 8.58 -3.55
CA GLY A 824 4.01 8.17 -4.14
C GLY A 824 5.07 7.71 -3.14
N GLY A 825 6.32 7.66 -3.62
CA GLY A 825 7.52 7.29 -2.86
C GLY A 825 8.62 8.33 -3.03
N ALA A 826 9.74 8.12 -2.34
CA ALA A 826 10.97 8.88 -2.53
C ALA A 826 11.70 8.49 -3.80
N GLY A 827 12.17 9.49 -4.53
CA GLY A 827 12.78 9.35 -5.85
C GLY A 827 12.25 10.40 -6.82
N PHE A 828 13.00 10.61 -7.90
CA PHE A 828 12.64 11.53 -8.97
C PHE A 828 11.34 11.14 -9.67
N GLY A 829 10.39 12.07 -9.78
CA GLY A 829 9.12 11.86 -10.47
C GLY A 829 8.14 10.91 -9.78
N LEU A 830 8.46 10.38 -8.59
CA LEU A 830 7.68 9.31 -7.96
C LEU A 830 6.55 9.80 -7.05
N ALA A 831 6.62 11.04 -6.58
CA ALA A 831 5.64 11.62 -5.68
C ALA A 831 4.74 12.65 -6.37
N THR A 832 3.47 12.69 -5.96
CA THR A 832 2.48 13.64 -6.44
C THR A 832 1.60 14.12 -5.28
N ASP A 833 0.88 15.22 -5.50
CA ASP A 833 -0.01 15.81 -4.50
C ASP A 833 0.75 16.31 -3.24
N PRO A 834 1.52 17.41 -3.35
CA PRO A 834 2.37 17.91 -2.27
C PRO A 834 1.56 18.34 -1.04
N ASN A 835 2.12 18.08 0.14
CA ASN A 835 1.60 18.66 1.37
C ASN A 835 2.12 20.10 1.53
N LEU A 836 1.19 21.04 1.74
CA LEU A 836 1.52 22.46 1.91
C LEU A 836 1.41 22.93 3.37
N ASN A 837 0.71 22.19 4.23
CA ASN A 837 0.58 22.52 5.64
C ASN A 837 1.74 21.95 6.47
N ALA A 838 2.18 22.71 7.46
CA ALA A 838 2.96 22.16 8.56
C ALA A 838 2.04 21.48 9.60
N VAL A 839 2.59 20.54 10.37
CA VAL A 839 1.92 19.90 11.50
C VAL A 839 2.82 19.99 12.74
N LEU A 840 2.29 20.48 13.86
CA LEU A 840 2.98 20.51 15.13
C LEU A 840 2.56 19.29 15.97
N TYR A 841 3.55 18.49 16.37
CA TYR A 841 3.37 17.37 17.29
C TYR A 841 3.82 17.76 18.70
N ASP A 842 2.91 17.66 19.66
CA ASP A 842 3.14 17.94 21.08
C ASP A 842 3.04 16.64 21.90
N PRO A 843 4.17 16.04 22.32
CA PRO A 843 4.18 14.78 23.06
C PRO A 843 3.59 14.91 24.47
N THR A 844 3.40 16.12 25.00
CA THR A 844 2.86 16.33 26.35
C THR A 844 1.34 16.16 26.41
N LYS A 845 0.66 16.26 25.25
CA LYS A 845 -0.79 16.04 25.15
C LYS A 845 -1.14 14.54 25.18
N PRO A 846 -2.39 14.20 25.53
CA PRO A 846 -2.89 12.84 25.39
C PRO A 846 -2.75 12.34 23.94
N ARG A 847 -2.47 11.04 23.79
CA ARG A 847 -2.40 10.38 22.48
C ARG A 847 -3.68 10.60 21.68
N GLY A 848 -3.55 10.73 20.36
CA GLY A 848 -4.66 11.08 19.46
C GLY A 848 -5.04 12.57 19.49
N ARG A 849 -4.43 13.39 20.37
CA ARG A 849 -4.64 14.85 20.48
C ARG A 849 -3.34 15.65 20.36
N ARG A 850 -2.26 15.00 19.93
CA ARG A 850 -0.90 15.56 19.88
C ARG A 850 -0.62 16.39 18.63
N MET A 851 -1.41 16.23 17.58
CA MET A 851 -1.17 16.84 16.28
C MET A 851 -2.05 18.09 16.08
N THR A 852 -1.44 19.20 15.67
CA THR A 852 -2.11 20.45 15.31
C THR A 852 -1.71 20.86 13.89
N VAL A 853 -2.68 21.14 13.03
CA VAL A 853 -2.45 21.70 11.68
C VAL A 853 -2.07 23.16 11.83
N MET A 854 -0.95 23.53 11.20
CA MET A 854 -0.30 24.82 11.31
C MET A 854 -0.43 25.61 10.00
N ALA A 855 0.31 26.72 9.87
CA ALA A 855 0.33 27.52 8.65
C ALA A 855 0.73 26.72 7.39
N ASN A 856 0.34 27.23 6.23
CA ASN A 856 0.66 26.66 4.92
C ASN A 856 1.81 27.42 4.23
N THR A 857 2.63 26.70 3.48
CA THR A 857 3.52 27.28 2.46
C THR A 857 2.82 27.31 1.09
N THR A 858 3.38 28.07 0.15
CA THR A 858 3.01 28.04 -1.27
C THR A 858 4.00 27.23 -2.11
N ILE A 859 5.06 26.70 -1.48
CA ILE A 859 6.14 25.98 -2.15
C ILE A 859 5.99 24.48 -1.92
N ALA A 860 5.91 23.71 -3.01
CA ALA A 860 5.92 22.25 -2.94
C ALA A 860 7.34 21.77 -2.59
N ARG A 861 7.49 21.21 -1.39
CA ARG A 861 8.76 20.63 -0.90
C ARG A 861 8.64 19.11 -0.95
N LEU A 862 9.19 18.49 -1.98
CA LEU A 862 9.10 17.05 -2.27
C LEU A 862 10.44 16.35 -2.00
N TYR A 863 10.83 15.40 -2.84
CA TYR A 863 12.08 14.67 -2.72
C TYR A 863 13.29 15.61 -2.68
N HIS A 864 14.27 15.32 -1.80
CA HIS A 864 15.39 16.22 -1.48
C HIS A 864 15.02 17.57 -0.86
N SER A 865 13.87 17.67 -0.21
CA SER A 865 13.63 18.78 0.70
C SER A 865 14.15 18.47 2.10
N GLU A 866 14.60 19.50 2.82
CA GLU A 866 15.23 19.37 4.13
C GLU A 866 14.66 20.35 5.15
N SER A 867 14.79 20.01 6.45
CA SER A 867 14.42 20.90 7.54
C SER A 867 15.39 20.82 8.73
N VAL A 868 15.84 21.96 9.25
CA VAL A 868 16.77 22.02 10.40
C VAL A 868 16.43 23.15 11.37
N LEU A 869 16.73 22.98 12.66
CA LEU A 869 16.56 24.00 13.69
C LEU A 869 17.70 25.04 13.65
N LEU A 870 17.35 26.32 13.58
CA LEU A 870 18.32 27.42 13.63
C LEU A 870 18.60 27.86 15.08
N ASP A 871 19.76 28.50 15.29
CA ASP A 871 20.17 29.03 16.58
C ASP A 871 19.21 30.09 17.15
N ASP A 872 18.37 30.70 16.32
CA ASP A 872 17.36 31.64 16.77
C ASP A 872 15.99 31.01 17.08
N GLY A 873 15.87 29.68 17.00
CA GLY A 873 14.64 28.92 17.26
C GLY A 873 13.66 28.87 16.08
N ARG A 874 13.97 29.45 14.92
CA ARG A 874 13.19 29.19 13.70
C ARG A 874 13.59 27.85 13.09
N VAL A 875 12.74 27.29 12.22
CA VAL A 875 13.07 26.08 11.43
C VAL A 875 13.35 26.50 10.00
N MET A 876 14.55 26.21 9.50
CA MET A 876 14.89 26.43 8.09
C MET A 876 14.33 25.29 7.24
N ILE A 877 13.79 25.64 6.07
CA ILE A 877 13.18 24.71 5.11
C ILE A 877 13.76 25.00 3.73
N THR A 878 14.30 23.97 3.08
CA THR A 878 15.09 24.08 1.83
C THR A 878 14.78 22.92 0.88
N GLY A 879 15.34 22.94 -0.33
CA GLY A 879 15.07 21.95 -1.38
C GLY A 879 13.63 22.07 -1.90
N SER A 880 13.14 21.38 -2.91
CA SER A 880 13.47 20.09 -3.48
C SER A 880 13.82 20.17 -4.96
N ASP A 881 14.40 19.11 -5.51
CA ASP A 881 14.53 18.80 -6.93
C ASP A 881 13.75 17.51 -7.27
N PRO A 882 12.42 17.60 -7.45
CA PRO A 882 11.59 16.42 -7.70
C PRO A 882 11.79 15.80 -9.09
N GLU A 883 12.38 16.52 -10.05
CA GLU A 883 12.57 16.10 -11.45
C GLU A 883 11.30 15.53 -12.13
N ASP A 884 10.14 16.10 -11.81
CA ASP A 884 8.83 15.57 -12.23
C ASP A 884 8.15 16.35 -13.37
N GLN A 885 8.81 17.41 -13.88
CA GLN A 885 8.30 18.37 -14.88
C GLN A 885 7.03 19.14 -14.48
N LYS A 886 6.57 19.00 -13.23
CA LYS A 886 5.34 19.63 -12.72
C LYS A 886 5.64 20.64 -11.63
N ASN A 887 6.45 20.24 -10.66
CA ASN A 887 6.88 21.08 -9.56
C ASN A 887 8.27 21.66 -9.88
N PRO A 888 8.49 22.95 -9.63
CA PRO A 888 9.79 23.57 -9.88
C PRO A 888 10.86 22.98 -8.97
N GLN A 889 12.11 23.05 -9.43
CA GLN A 889 13.26 22.88 -8.55
C GLN A 889 13.39 24.11 -7.63
N GLU A 890 13.53 23.89 -6.33
CA GLU A 890 13.38 24.94 -5.32
C GLU A 890 14.70 25.40 -4.69
N TYR A 891 15.24 26.48 -5.25
CA TYR A 891 16.38 27.21 -4.71
C TYR A 891 15.98 28.15 -3.55
N ARG A 892 14.70 28.47 -3.39
CA ARG A 892 14.25 29.44 -2.40
C ARG A 892 14.29 28.84 -1.00
N ASN A 893 14.92 29.52 -0.04
CA ASN A 893 14.94 29.07 1.35
C ASN A 893 13.86 29.78 2.14
N GLU A 894 13.05 29.02 2.86
CA GLU A 894 12.06 29.53 3.80
C GLU A 894 12.48 29.23 5.23
N VAL A 895 11.88 29.96 6.16
CA VAL A 895 11.82 29.55 7.56
C VAL A 895 10.38 29.40 7.99
N PHE A 896 10.12 28.41 8.83
CA PHE A 896 8.92 28.37 9.65
C PHE A 896 9.23 29.05 10.99
N ILE A 897 8.41 30.03 11.36
CA ILE A 897 8.44 30.72 12.64
C ILE A 897 7.45 29.99 13.57
N PRO A 898 7.93 29.25 14.58
CA PRO A 898 7.04 28.52 15.46
C PRO A 898 6.20 29.44 16.35
N PRO A 899 5.07 28.96 16.89
CA PRO A 899 4.16 29.77 17.71
C PRO A 899 4.84 30.51 18.87
N TYR A 900 5.87 29.91 19.47
CA TYR A 900 6.62 30.52 20.58
C TYR A 900 7.46 31.76 20.19
N LEU A 901 7.62 32.07 18.89
CA LEU A 901 8.25 33.31 18.40
C LEU A 901 7.25 34.30 17.79
N MET A 902 5.99 33.90 17.61
CA MET A 902 4.98 34.75 16.99
C MET A 902 4.60 35.93 17.88
N GLY A 903 4.36 37.09 17.27
CA GLY A 903 4.09 38.34 18.00
C GLY A 903 5.33 38.99 18.63
N ASN A 904 6.54 38.55 18.25
CA ASN A 904 7.82 39.07 18.73
C ASN A 904 7.92 39.16 20.27
N PRO A 905 7.78 38.03 20.98
CA PRO A 905 7.80 38.01 22.44
C PRO A 905 9.19 38.41 22.97
N ALA A 906 9.22 38.97 24.18
CA ALA A 906 10.47 39.17 24.91
C ALA A 906 11.13 37.81 25.16
N ARG A 907 12.37 37.65 24.69
CA ARG A 907 13.12 36.38 24.79
C ARG A 907 14.03 36.38 26.01
N PRO A 908 14.18 35.24 26.72
CA PRO A 908 15.21 35.11 27.72
C PRO A 908 16.60 35.09 27.04
N ALA A 909 17.64 35.42 27.81
CA ALA A 909 19.02 35.36 27.36
C ALA A 909 19.91 34.91 28.52
N PHE A 910 20.97 34.19 28.21
CA PHE A 910 21.89 33.66 29.21
C PHE A 910 23.32 33.68 28.71
N ASN A 911 24.26 33.62 29.64
CA ASN A 911 25.66 33.36 29.38
C ASN A 911 26.10 32.09 30.12
N ILE A 912 27.08 31.40 29.55
CA ILE A 912 27.75 30.26 30.14
C ILE A 912 29.22 30.26 29.69
N THR A 913 30.13 30.03 30.63
CA THR A 913 31.58 30.12 30.37
C THR A 913 32.20 28.79 29.94
N ASN A 914 31.77 27.68 30.55
CA ASN A 914 32.23 26.36 30.17
C ASN A 914 31.32 25.74 29.12
N LEU A 915 31.88 25.46 27.94
CA LEU A 915 31.17 24.86 26.79
C LEU A 915 31.59 23.41 26.51
N ASP A 916 32.44 22.80 27.35
CA ASP A 916 32.93 21.43 27.18
C ASP A 916 32.66 20.65 28.47
N TRP A 917 31.61 19.83 28.45
CA TRP A 917 31.03 19.22 29.65
C TRP A 917 31.36 17.74 29.76
N SER A 918 31.84 17.34 30.93
CA SER A 918 31.86 15.93 31.33
C SER A 918 30.44 15.45 31.66
N TYR A 919 30.16 14.17 31.47
CA TYR A 919 28.90 13.57 31.87
C TYR A 919 28.60 13.78 33.36
N GLY A 920 27.34 14.06 33.69
CA GLY A 920 26.89 14.34 35.06
C GLY A 920 27.46 15.61 35.71
N SER A 921 28.30 16.37 35.01
CA SER A 921 28.84 17.63 35.54
C SER A 921 27.75 18.69 35.61
N SER A 922 27.82 19.55 36.63
CA SER A 922 26.93 20.71 36.74
C SER A 922 27.60 21.98 36.23
N GLN A 923 26.82 22.80 35.54
CA GLN A 923 27.25 24.03 34.90
C GLN A 923 26.38 25.19 35.40
N THR A 924 26.98 26.37 35.49
CA THR A 924 26.32 27.57 35.98
C THR A 924 26.01 28.49 34.81
N LEU A 925 24.74 28.84 34.64
CA LEU A 925 24.23 29.76 33.64
C LEU A 925 23.87 31.07 34.35
N SER A 926 24.35 32.19 33.81
CA SER A 926 23.96 33.53 34.25
C SER A 926 22.86 34.06 33.34
N ILE A 927 21.69 34.33 33.91
CA ILE A 927 20.53 34.87 33.19
C ILE A 927 20.76 36.36 32.95
N LEU A 928 20.83 36.75 31.67
CA LEU A 928 21.02 38.13 31.22
C LEU A 928 19.67 38.84 30.99
N SER A 929 18.66 38.09 30.54
CA SER A 929 17.29 38.57 30.33
C SER A 929 16.30 37.49 30.76
N GLN A 930 15.22 37.91 31.43
CA GLN A 930 14.22 37.01 31.98
C GLN A 930 13.15 36.59 30.96
N GLY A 931 13.05 37.26 29.80
CA GLY A 931 11.94 37.06 28.87
C GLY A 931 10.60 37.36 29.55
N ALA A 932 9.66 36.43 29.50
CA ALA A 932 8.39 36.51 30.24
C ALA A 932 8.50 36.17 31.74
N GLY A 933 9.69 35.80 32.23
CA GLY A 933 9.92 35.35 33.61
C GLY A 933 9.35 33.94 33.89
N GLY A 934 9.29 33.57 35.16
CA GLY A 934 8.78 32.25 35.61
C GLY A 934 9.87 31.18 35.74
N ALA A 935 9.45 29.92 35.82
CA ALA A 935 10.36 28.80 36.01
C ALA A 935 11.12 28.49 34.72
N PHE A 936 12.43 28.69 34.74
CA PHE A 936 13.28 28.40 33.60
C PHE A 936 13.47 26.89 33.38
N ARG A 937 13.55 26.52 32.11
CA ARG A 937 13.97 25.18 31.66
C ARG A 937 15.14 25.34 30.70
N VAL A 938 16.03 24.36 30.67
CA VAL A 938 17.12 24.33 29.67
C VAL A 938 16.93 23.13 28.76
N SER A 939 16.78 23.40 27.47
CA SER A 939 16.72 22.38 26.44
C SER A 939 18.07 22.26 25.73
N MET A 940 18.49 21.03 25.46
CA MET A 940 19.73 20.70 24.77
C MET A 940 19.39 19.86 23.54
N MET A 941 19.66 20.41 22.35
CA MET A 941 19.32 19.82 21.05
C MET A 941 20.59 19.32 20.37
N GLY A 942 20.64 18.05 19.97
CA GLY A 942 21.79 17.50 19.25
C GLY A 942 22.03 18.20 17.91
N ALA A 943 23.29 18.28 17.49
CA ALA A 943 23.64 18.73 16.15
C ALA A 943 22.98 17.81 15.11
N VAL A 944 22.28 18.39 14.14
CA VAL A 944 21.54 17.65 13.11
C VAL A 944 22.09 17.95 11.73
N SER A 945 22.28 16.91 10.93
CA SER A 945 22.35 17.04 9.48
C SER A 945 21.09 16.43 8.86
N SER A 946 20.39 17.18 8.02
CA SER A 946 19.16 16.76 7.34
C SER A 946 19.48 16.32 5.92
N THR A 947 19.07 15.10 5.54
CA THR A 947 19.10 14.63 4.15
C THR A 947 18.00 13.58 3.89
N HIS A 948 17.31 13.66 2.76
CA HIS A 948 16.28 12.72 2.30
C HIS A 948 15.19 12.46 3.36
N GLY A 949 14.82 13.48 4.13
CA GLY A 949 13.86 13.37 5.24
C GLY A 949 14.42 12.73 6.52
N ASN A 950 15.74 12.50 6.61
CA ASN A 950 16.41 11.98 7.79
C ASN A 950 17.11 13.09 8.57
N SER A 951 16.88 13.15 9.88
CA SER A 951 17.55 14.07 10.79
C SER A 951 18.66 13.36 11.56
N MET A 952 19.82 13.16 10.94
CA MET A 952 20.93 12.41 11.53
C MET A 952 21.61 13.21 12.65
N GLY A 953 21.89 12.56 13.78
CA GLY A 953 22.43 13.21 14.99
C GLY A 953 21.37 13.80 15.93
N GLN A 954 20.09 13.79 15.54
CA GLN A 954 19.02 14.36 16.36
C GLN A 954 18.93 13.70 17.74
N ARG A 955 18.94 14.54 18.77
CA ARG A 955 18.60 14.21 20.16
C ARG A 955 18.02 15.43 20.81
N ARG A 956 17.25 15.21 21.86
CA ARG A 956 16.66 16.28 22.64
C ARG A 956 16.60 15.93 24.11
N PHE A 957 17.10 16.85 24.92
CA PHE A 957 17.02 16.76 26.37
C PHE A 957 16.36 17.99 26.98
N PHE A 958 15.63 17.78 28.07
CA PHE A 958 15.43 18.79 29.10
C PHE A 958 16.38 18.47 30.26
N LEU A 959 17.30 19.39 30.55
CA LEU A 959 18.32 19.16 31.57
C LEU A 959 17.76 19.35 32.98
N ALA A 960 18.30 18.60 33.94
CA ALA A 960 18.06 18.89 35.36
C ALA A 960 18.52 20.31 35.66
N THR A 961 17.58 21.18 36.03
CA THR A 961 17.79 22.63 36.15
C THR A 961 17.28 23.11 37.51
N SER A 962 18.09 23.87 38.24
CA SER A 962 17.66 24.58 39.44
C SER A 962 18.12 26.04 39.36
N CYS A 963 17.20 26.98 39.55
CA CYS A 963 17.49 28.41 39.42
C CYS A 963 17.26 29.14 40.74
N SER A 964 18.15 30.10 41.05
CA SER A 964 18.06 31.01 42.17
C SER A 964 18.49 32.41 41.72
N GLY A 965 17.56 33.37 41.78
CA GLY A 965 17.77 34.71 41.23
C GLY A 965 18.11 34.69 39.74
N SER A 966 19.20 35.34 39.35
CA SER A 966 19.71 35.38 37.98
C SER A 966 20.69 34.24 37.64
N THR A 967 20.74 33.18 38.46
CA THR A 967 21.66 32.05 38.24
C THR A 967 20.90 30.74 38.16
N CYS A 968 21.19 29.94 37.15
CA CYS A 968 20.69 28.57 37.02
C CYS A 968 21.83 27.56 37.03
N ARG A 969 21.69 26.49 37.79
CA ARG A 969 22.57 25.32 37.74
C ARG A 969 21.91 24.25 36.89
N VAL A 970 22.60 23.80 35.85
CA VAL A 970 22.15 22.71 34.98
C VAL A 970 23.09 21.53 35.08
N THR A 971 22.59 20.31 34.99
CA THR A 971 23.42 19.10 35.03
C THR A 971 23.38 18.39 33.68
N ALA A 972 24.56 18.08 33.14
CA ALA A 972 24.72 17.30 31.91
C ALA A 972 24.12 15.90 32.05
N PRO A 973 23.68 15.26 30.95
CA PRO A 973 23.22 13.87 30.98
C PRO A 973 24.28 12.93 31.60
N PRO A 974 23.85 11.81 32.20
CA PRO A 974 24.67 11.05 33.14
C PRO A 974 25.78 10.21 32.49
N ASN A 975 25.65 9.81 31.22
CA ASN A 975 26.61 8.95 30.55
C ASN A 975 26.43 8.96 29.02
N ALA A 976 27.36 8.30 28.32
CA ALA A 976 27.42 8.24 26.87
C ALA A 976 26.33 7.38 26.20
N ASN A 977 25.67 6.46 26.91
CA ASN A 977 24.57 5.68 26.36
C ASN A 977 23.30 6.55 26.24
N VAL A 978 23.06 7.39 27.26
CA VAL A 978 21.98 8.38 27.26
C VAL A 978 22.26 9.53 26.29
N CYS A 979 23.51 9.99 26.23
CA CYS A 979 23.92 11.12 25.41
C CYS A 979 25.28 10.80 24.78
N PRO A 980 25.34 10.17 23.60
CA PRO A 980 26.58 9.97 22.88
C PRO A 980 27.36 11.29 22.74
N PRO A 981 28.71 11.24 22.69
CA PRO A 981 29.53 12.44 22.60
C PRO A 981 29.11 13.29 21.40
N GLY A 982 29.01 14.61 21.57
CA GLY A 982 28.50 15.46 20.49
C GLY A 982 28.40 16.94 20.84
N TRP A 983 28.02 17.70 19.82
CA TRP A 983 27.67 19.11 19.93
C TRP A 983 26.17 19.29 20.07
N PHE A 984 25.78 20.28 20.85
CA PHE A 984 24.39 20.57 21.15
C PHE A 984 24.11 22.07 21.18
N GLN A 985 22.97 22.48 20.63
CA GLN A 985 22.39 23.80 20.85
C GLN A 985 21.72 23.84 22.22
N LEU A 986 22.14 24.77 23.08
CA LEU A 986 21.55 25.02 24.40
C LEU A 986 20.59 26.19 24.33
N PHE A 987 19.34 25.95 24.69
CA PHE A 987 18.29 26.97 24.79
C PHE A 987 17.83 27.12 26.23
N LEU A 988 17.75 28.37 26.69
CA LEU A 988 17.03 28.71 27.91
C LEU A 988 15.57 29.04 27.53
N LEU A 989 14.62 28.44 28.23
CA LEU A 989 13.19 28.67 28.05
C LEU A 989 12.62 29.34 29.29
N ASP A 990 11.87 30.41 29.08
CA ASP A 990 11.12 31.06 30.17
C ASP A 990 9.85 30.27 30.56
N GLY A 991 9.08 30.79 31.52
CA GLY A 991 7.88 30.16 32.03
C GLY A 991 6.73 30.04 31.01
N LYS A 992 6.82 30.71 29.86
CA LYS A 992 5.88 30.55 28.72
C LYS A 992 6.42 29.62 27.64
N GLY A 993 7.63 29.10 27.80
CA GLY A 993 8.29 28.26 26.81
C GLY A 993 8.93 29.04 25.66
N VAL A 994 9.11 30.36 25.77
CA VAL A 994 9.81 31.15 24.75
C VAL A 994 11.31 30.87 24.86
N PRO A 995 11.99 30.41 23.80
CA PRO A 995 13.41 30.09 23.85
C PRO A 995 14.30 31.33 23.65
N SER A 996 15.46 31.33 24.28
CA SER A 996 16.58 32.22 23.96
C SER A 996 17.14 31.95 22.55
N LYS A 997 18.14 32.73 22.12
CA LYS A 997 19.06 32.22 21.09
C LYS A 997 19.92 31.09 21.68
N ALA A 998 20.37 30.17 20.84
CA ALA A 998 21.19 29.05 21.24
C ALA A 998 22.61 29.49 21.61
N ILE A 999 23.21 28.78 22.56
CA ILE A 999 24.67 28.71 22.73
C ILE A 999 25.09 27.25 22.51
N TRP A 1000 26.14 27.02 21.73
CA TRP A 1000 26.61 25.67 21.45
C TRP A 1000 27.51 25.13 22.56
N GLY A 1001 27.12 24.00 23.15
CA GLY A 1001 27.91 23.24 24.12
C GLY A 1001 28.26 21.85 23.60
N ARG A 1002 29.37 21.29 24.09
CA ARG A 1002 29.85 19.95 23.76
C ARG A 1002 29.78 19.08 24.99
N VAL A 1003 29.31 17.84 24.84
CA VAL A 1003 29.22 16.86 25.93
C VAL A 1003 30.02 15.62 25.56
N GLY A 1004 30.78 15.09 26.52
CA GLY A 1004 31.45 13.79 26.39
C GLY A 1004 32.79 13.79 25.66
N GLY A 1005 33.27 14.95 25.19
CA GLY A 1005 34.58 15.06 24.55
C GLY A 1005 34.62 14.40 23.16
N ASP A 1006 35.80 13.89 22.77
CA ASP A 1006 36.04 13.17 21.50
C ASP A 1006 36.81 11.88 21.80
N PRO A 1007 36.16 10.88 22.42
CA PRO A 1007 36.84 9.69 22.93
C PRO A 1007 37.43 8.81 21.81
N ALA A 1008 36.83 8.83 20.62
CA ALA A 1008 37.35 8.14 19.44
C ALA A 1008 38.43 8.93 18.68
N SER A 1009 38.80 10.12 19.16
CA SER A 1009 39.78 11.00 18.51
C SER A 1009 39.47 11.29 17.04
N LEU A 1010 38.18 11.44 16.71
CA LEU A 1010 37.71 11.80 15.36
C LEU A 1010 38.30 13.15 14.90
N GLY A 1011 38.61 14.03 15.84
CA GLY A 1011 39.41 15.25 15.69
C GLY A 1011 40.73 15.06 14.95
N ASN A 1012 41.42 13.97 15.27
CA ASN A 1012 42.74 13.64 14.75
C ASN A 1012 42.68 12.67 13.57
N TRP A 1013 41.49 12.14 13.26
CA TRP A 1013 41.29 11.16 12.21
C TRP A 1013 40.85 11.82 10.90
N PRO A 1014 41.38 11.38 9.76
CA PRO A 1014 42.47 10.39 9.60
C PRO A 1014 43.85 11.03 9.80
N GLN A 1015 44.77 10.29 10.44
CA GLN A 1015 46.15 10.73 10.66
C GLN A 1015 47.08 10.15 9.58
N ASN A 1016 46.93 10.61 8.32
CA ASN A 1016 47.62 10.06 7.15
C ASN A 1016 48.53 11.09 6.45
N ALA A 1017 49.64 10.61 5.85
CA ALA A 1017 50.55 11.46 5.07
C ALA A 1017 49.84 12.06 3.84
N GLY A 1018 49.94 13.39 3.66
CA GLY A 1018 49.25 14.12 2.59
C GLY A 1018 47.80 14.51 2.91
N PHE A 1019 47.26 14.09 4.06
CA PHE A 1019 45.98 14.57 4.57
C PHE A 1019 46.22 15.70 5.58
N THR A 1020 45.97 16.94 5.16
CA THR A 1020 45.92 18.07 6.09
C THR A 1020 44.59 18.00 6.84
N LEU A 1021 44.66 17.74 8.15
CA LEU A 1021 43.49 17.88 9.03
C LEU A 1021 42.88 19.28 8.78
N PRO A 1022 41.60 19.38 8.40
CA PRO A 1022 40.94 20.67 8.23
C PRO A 1022 41.16 21.48 9.51
N GLY A 1023 41.86 22.60 9.35
CA GLY A 1023 42.47 23.31 10.47
C GLY A 1023 41.42 23.80 11.48
N MET A 1024 41.70 23.59 12.76
CA MET A 1024 41.18 24.44 13.82
C MET A 1024 41.88 25.80 13.73
N THR A 1025 41.67 26.57 12.67
CA THR A 1025 42.05 27.99 12.74
C THR A 1025 41.32 28.57 13.93
N ALA A 1026 42.05 29.20 14.85
CA ALA A 1026 41.49 29.77 16.06
C ALA A 1026 40.23 30.54 15.69
N VAL A 1027 39.07 30.04 16.13
CA VAL A 1027 37.84 30.85 16.15
C VAL A 1027 38.13 31.90 17.20
N SER A 1028 38.80 32.96 16.77
CA SER A 1028 39.11 34.12 17.58
C SER A 1028 37.78 34.61 18.13
N ARG A 1029 37.68 34.55 19.46
CA ARG A 1029 36.71 35.24 20.32
C ARG A 1029 35.89 36.29 19.56
N LEU A 1030 34.72 35.88 19.07
CA LEU A 1030 33.60 36.76 18.80
C LEU A 1030 32.49 36.31 19.76
N PHE A 1031 32.76 36.54 21.05
CA PHE A 1031 31.77 36.67 22.11
C PHE A 1031 31.94 38.06 22.70
#